data_AF-A0A7X4JMG6-F1
#
_entry.id   AF-A0A7X4JMG6-F1
#
_cell.length_a   1.000
_cell.length_b   1.000
_cell.length_c   1.000
_cell.angle_alpha   90.00
_cell.angle_beta   90.00
_cell.angle_gamma   90.00
#
_symmetry.space_group_name_H-M   'P 1'
#
loop_
_entity.id
_entity.type
_entity.pdbx_description
1 polymer ?
#
loop_
_entity_poly.entity_id
_entity_poly.type
_entity_poly.pdbx_seq_one_letter_code
_entity_poly.pdbx_strand_id
1 'polypeptide(L)'
;MKTKLFALFILFIFQISPFLPKSIAQTTQPDTNEKPTTPVSIPDATLAAIVRETLNLSAQSPITQGDMLQLTELGLSRPVSSLTGIEHARNLTYLKLVTKQVSDFTPLTELGNLTGLMLSSQGPNAILDLDAITQLTQLQRLSLFGYQVRDLSILTRLKDLISLDFWYSHINDITPLGELTQLRRLILPSNQIRNITPLRKLTNLELLKLDNNQIRNITPLRKLTQLSTLGLTDNQIRDFTPLTQLSNLTDLRVAGNPIVDKTPLQTLLDQNPRLKIDIDPTQLTPILHRVGPELPSIYWIDSETSGLYHLVSAKHGTEMSVNILDPSGFYRPASAKQTAENVALGVLNMTSLAIDTRAGRIYWIEQSGKKRGEIGSANLDGSDVQQVRWIYSLPLDIAIDPTDRNLYATNTNGKILRLSLDGANFNANFITNLEDPRHIALDAVGRKLYWTEADKRIRRANLNDSNVQTVITGLQTPGALTVAADKLYWTEQTSENAGKIQRANLDGTNLQTLATLKSVPLGIAVDINGRKVYWTNAAGKIQRANLNGKNIQNVVTGLAHPIELVLATDIGMTPGTAAPAAILPTTTNLLPNYPNPSNPETWIPYQLAAPAKVTLHIYATNGQLIQTLALGYQPAGIYQSRSRAAYWDGRNQNGEPVASGVYFYTLTAGDFAATRKMLIRK
;
A
#
# COMPACT_ATOMS: atom_id res chain seq x y z
N MET A 1 11.47 -15.70 32.08
CA MET A 1 10.65 -16.04 30.90
C MET A 1 11.37 -16.97 29.90
N LYS A 2 12.71 -16.95 29.80
CA LYS A 2 13.51 -17.75 28.83
C LYS A 2 13.53 -19.28 29.06
N THR A 3 13.32 -19.76 30.30
CA THR A 3 13.41 -21.20 30.63
C THR A 3 12.12 -21.99 30.45
N LYS A 4 10.94 -21.35 30.52
CA LYS A 4 9.65 -22.03 30.26
C LYS A 4 9.36 -22.20 28.76
N LEU A 5 9.88 -21.30 27.90
CA LEU A 5 9.82 -21.48 26.45
C LEU A 5 10.67 -22.68 26.01
N PHE A 6 11.86 -22.90 26.61
CA PHE A 6 12.78 -23.97 26.21
C PHE A 6 12.17 -25.38 26.36
N ALA A 7 11.38 -25.62 27.41
CA ALA A 7 10.72 -26.91 27.65
C ALA A 7 9.45 -27.11 26.81
N LEU A 8 8.67 -26.05 26.55
CA LEU A 8 7.46 -26.11 25.73
C LEU A 8 7.78 -26.20 24.22
N PHE A 9 8.95 -25.72 23.80
CA PHE A 9 9.40 -25.73 22.39
C PHE A 9 9.91 -27.12 21.94
N ILE A 10 10.43 -27.94 22.85
CA ILE A 10 10.90 -29.31 22.56
C ILE A 10 9.73 -30.25 22.17
N LEU A 11 8.50 -29.95 22.61
CA LEU A 11 7.31 -30.74 22.29
C LEU A 11 6.71 -30.49 20.90
N PHE A 12 7.04 -29.37 20.22
CA PHE A 12 6.36 -28.98 18.97
C PHE A 12 7.07 -29.46 17.68
N ILE A 13 8.30 -29.99 17.75
CA ILE A 13 9.13 -30.36 16.58
C ILE A 13 9.23 -31.88 16.32
N PHE A 14 8.35 -32.68 16.94
CA PHE A 14 8.24 -34.13 16.71
C PHE A 14 7.66 -34.53 15.31
N GLN A 15 7.53 -33.60 14.37
CA GLN A 15 6.97 -33.82 13.02
C GLN A 15 8.03 -33.72 11.91
N ILE A 16 9.24 -34.26 12.13
CA ILE A 16 9.99 -34.81 10.99
C ILE A 16 9.46 -36.22 10.86
N SER A 17 8.53 -36.46 9.92
CA SER A 17 8.15 -37.82 9.57
C SER A 17 9.43 -38.60 9.28
N PRO A 18 9.68 -39.74 9.95
CA PRO A 18 10.57 -40.72 9.35
C PRO A 18 9.97 -41.01 7.98
N PHE A 19 10.79 -40.90 6.93
CA PHE A 19 10.50 -41.72 5.75
C PHE A 19 10.64 -43.13 6.31
N LEU A 20 9.54 -43.79 6.65
CA LEU A 20 9.57 -45.18 7.11
C LEU A 20 10.15 -46.01 5.95
N PRO A 21 11.36 -46.59 6.06
CA PRO A 21 11.54 -47.86 5.40
C PRO A 21 10.64 -48.86 6.15
N LYS A 22 10.09 -49.79 5.39
CA LYS A 22 9.14 -50.80 5.87
C LYS A 22 9.62 -51.43 7.18
N SER A 23 8.64 -51.70 8.05
CA SER A 23 8.67 -52.79 9.04
C SER A 23 9.63 -53.88 8.61
N ILE A 24 10.57 -54.24 9.48
CA ILE A 24 11.29 -55.49 9.36
C ILE A 24 10.25 -56.59 9.53
N ALA A 25 9.73 -57.05 8.40
CA ALA A 25 9.37 -58.45 8.27
C ALA A 25 10.63 -59.23 8.62
N GLN A 26 10.54 -60.10 9.63
CA GLN A 26 11.55 -61.10 9.92
C GLN A 26 11.82 -61.87 8.62
N THR A 27 12.90 -61.56 7.91
CA THR A 27 13.45 -62.47 6.92
C THR A 27 14.11 -63.60 7.70
N THR A 28 13.40 -64.72 7.76
CA THR A 28 13.96 -66.02 8.10
C THR A 28 15.04 -66.36 7.08
N GLN A 29 16.31 -66.19 7.45
CA GLN A 29 17.43 -66.92 6.87
C GLN A 29 18.03 -67.82 7.95
N PRO A 30 18.52 -69.03 7.60
CA PRO A 30 18.82 -70.07 8.57
C PRO A 30 20.10 -69.77 9.36
N ASP A 31 20.01 -70.09 10.66
CA ASP A 31 21.08 -70.19 11.63
C ASP A 31 22.35 -70.87 11.10
N THR A 32 23.50 -70.21 11.29
CA THR A 32 24.79 -70.87 11.63
C THR A 32 25.81 -69.94 12.29
N ASN A 33 25.52 -68.66 12.55
CA ASN A 33 26.42 -67.81 13.33
C ASN A 33 25.84 -67.60 14.73
N GLU A 34 26.38 -68.33 15.72
CA GLU A 34 26.13 -68.04 17.14
C GLU A 34 26.29 -66.53 17.36
N LYS A 35 25.21 -65.91 17.83
CA LYS A 35 25.18 -64.48 18.14
C LYS A 35 26.31 -64.18 19.14
N PRO A 36 27.27 -63.29 18.82
CA PRO A 36 28.41 -63.03 19.69
C PRO A 36 27.95 -62.68 21.11
N THR A 37 28.30 -63.52 22.10
CA THR A 37 27.80 -63.42 23.48
C THR A 37 28.65 -62.53 24.38
N THR A 38 29.76 -61.98 23.85
CA THR A 38 30.66 -61.09 24.58
C THR A 38 29.90 -59.89 25.15
N PRO A 39 29.91 -59.66 26.47
CA PRO A 39 29.23 -58.52 27.08
C PRO A 39 29.81 -57.18 26.63
N VAL A 40 28.94 -56.21 26.34
CA VAL A 40 29.30 -54.83 26.01
C VAL A 40 29.11 -53.94 27.24
N SER A 41 30.13 -53.14 27.56
CA SER A 41 30.06 -52.17 28.66
C SER A 41 29.32 -50.91 28.21
N ILE A 42 28.17 -50.65 28.81
CA ILE A 42 27.40 -49.41 28.63
C ILE A 42 27.28 -48.75 30.01
N PRO A 43 28.25 -47.89 30.41
CA PRO A 43 28.32 -47.34 31.77
C PRO A 43 27.17 -46.38 32.08
N ASP A 44 26.56 -45.79 31.04
CA ASP A 44 25.36 -44.98 31.21
C ASP A 44 24.13 -45.87 31.40
N ALA A 45 23.59 -45.90 32.62
CA ALA A 45 22.43 -46.71 32.95
C ALA A 45 21.18 -46.35 32.12
N THR A 46 21.06 -45.10 31.66
CA THR A 46 19.95 -44.66 30.81
C THR A 46 20.12 -45.21 29.40
N LEU A 47 21.32 -45.13 28.82
CA LEU A 47 21.63 -45.72 27.52
C LEU A 47 21.46 -47.23 27.54
N ALA A 48 21.93 -47.90 28.58
CA ALA A 48 21.77 -49.35 28.75
C ALA A 48 20.28 -49.75 28.85
N ALA A 49 19.46 -48.97 29.56
CA ALA A 49 18.01 -49.19 29.62
C ALA A 49 17.35 -48.98 28.25
N ILE A 50 17.75 -47.95 27.50
CA ILE A 50 17.25 -47.66 26.14
C ILE A 50 17.56 -48.83 25.19
N VAL A 51 18.78 -49.36 25.22
CA VAL A 51 19.17 -50.51 24.39
C VAL A 51 18.35 -51.74 24.75
N ARG A 52 18.18 -52.05 26.04
CA ARG A 52 17.38 -53.19 26.49
C ARG A 52 15.93 -53.08 26.03
N GLU A 53 15.31 -51.92 26.19
CA GLU A 53 13.94 -51.70 25.74
C GLU A 53 13.80 -51.85 24.23
N THR A 54 14.73 -51.30 23.46
CA THR A 54 14.71 -51.35 21.99
C THR A 54 14.82 -52.79 21.47
N LEU A 55 15.59 -53.63 22.16
CA LEU A 55 15.81 -55.03 21.82
C LEU A 55 14.88 -56.00 22.58
N ASN A 56 13.95 -55.48 23.38
CA ASN A 56 13.04 -56.25 24.24
C ASN A 56 13.77 -57.26 25.16
N LEU A 57 14.91 -56.83 25.73
CA LEU A 57 15.72 -57.61 26.66
C LEU A 57 15.22 -57.45 28.10
N SER A 58 15.43 -58.48 28.94
CA SER A 58 15.08 -58.39 30.35
C SER A 58 16.02 -57.42 31.09
N ALA A 59 15.51 -56.74 32.12
CA ALA A 59 16.24 -55.68 32.83
C ALA A 59 17.61 -56.10 33.40
N GLN A 60 17.78 -57.39 33.71
CA GLN A 60 19.01 -57.95 34.30
C GLN A 60 19.89 -58.70 33.30
N SER A 61 19.44 -58.89 32.06
CA SER A 61 20.25 -59.56 31.04
C SER A 61 21.46 -58.70 30.64
N PRO A 62 22.65 -59.32 30.45
CA PRO A 62 23.80 -58.63 29.88
C PRO A 62 23.50 -58.26 28.43
N ILE A 63 23.90 -57.06 28.03
CA ILE A 63 23.84 -56.64 26.62
C ILE A 63 25.09 -57.16 25.94
N THR A 64 24.94 -57.98 24.91
CA THR A 64 26.06 -58.62 24.20
C THR A 64 26.42 -57.89 22.90
N GLN A 65 27.58 -58.19 22.34
CA GLN A 65 27.99 -57.65 21.04
C GLN A 65 27.01 -58.03 19.94
N GLY A 66 26.48 -59.26 19.97
CA GLY A 66 25.45 -59.70 19.05
C GLY A 66 24.13 -58.95 19.22
N ASP A 67 23.76 -58.57 20.45
CA ASP A 67 22.59 -57.72 20.71
C ASP A 67 22.76 -56.35 20.05
N MET A 68 23.92 -55.71 20.22
CA MET A 68 24.21 -54.41 19.63
C MET A 68 24.17 -54.42 18.10
N LEU A 69 24.58 -55.51 17.45
CA LEU A 69 24.50 -55.65 15.99
C LEU A 69 23.06 -55.78 15.45
N GLN A 70 22.07 -56.04 16.29
CA GLN A 70 20.66 -56.04 15.87
C GLN A 70 20.05 -54.63 15.84
N LEU A 71 20.71 -53.64 16.46
CA LEU A 71 20.26 -52.25 16.44
C LEU A 71 20.46 -51.66 15.04
N THR A 72 19.34 -51.32 14.40
CA THR A 72 19.28 -50.57 13.14
C THR A 72 18.82 -49.14 13.34
N GLU A 73 18.02 -48.90 14.38
CA GLU A 73 17.60 -47.59 14.86
C GLU A 73 17.66 -47.56 16.39
N LEU A 74 18.05 -46.41 16.96
CA LEU A 74 18.07 -46.21 18.41
C LEU A 74 17.60 -44.78 18.70
N GLY A 75 16.46 -44.63 19.39
CA GLY A 75 15.94 -43.31 19.70
C GLY A 75 14.91 -43.25 20.81
N LEU A 76 15.26 -42.61 21.93
CA LEU A 76 14.35 -42.37 23.06
C LEU A 76 14.64 -41.04 23.77
N SER A 77 13.61 -40.44 24.35
CA SER A 77 13.62 -39.08 24.91
C SER A 77 14.29 -38.93 26.28
N ARG A 78 14.98 -39.98 26.77
CA ARG A 78 15.63 -39.97 28.09
C ARG A 78 17.06 -39.45 27.98
N PRO A 79 17.47 -38.45 28.76
CA PRO A 79 18.79 -37.84 28.59
C PRO A 79 19.92 -38.76 29.06
N VAL A 80 20.87 -39.06 28.18
CA VAL A 80 22.09 -39.85 28.45
C VAL A 80 23.29 -38.95 28.75
N SER A 81 24.18 -39.38 29.61
CA SER A 81 25.41 -38.65 29.99
C SER A 81 26.65 -39.14 29.24
N SER A 82 26.63 -40.36 28.69
CA SER A 82 27.72 -40.92 27.88
C SER A 82 27.18 -41.71 26.69
N LEU A 83 27.94 -41.73 25.59
CA LEU A 83 27.71 -42.56 24.41
C LEU A 83 28.52 -43.86 24.42
N THR A 84 29.41 -44.07 25.39
CA THR A 84 30.26 -45.26 25.47
C THR A 84 29.44 -46.55 25.39
N GLY A 85 29.91 -47.47 24.56
CA GLY A 85 29.27 -48.74 24.24
C GLY A 85 28.48 -48.69 22.93
N ILE A 86 28.10 -47.51 22.42
CA ILE A 86 27.34 -47.39 21.17
C ILE A 86 28.16 -47.77 19.94
N GLU A 87 29.48 -47.68 20.00
CA GLU A 87 30.45 -48.07 18.95
C GLU A 87 30.29 -49.53 18.50
N HIS A 88 29.65 -50.37 19.32
CA HIS A 88 29.35 -51.77 18.99
C HIS A 88 28.09 -51.94 18.11
N ALA A 89 27.24 -50.92 17.97
CA ALA A 89 26.02 -50.95 17.16
C ALA A 89 26.31 -50.65 15.68
N ARG A 90 27.19 -51.42 15.03
CA ARG A 90 27.71 -51.10 13.68
C ARG A 90 26.68 -51.16 12.54
N ASN A 91 25.53 -51.79 12.77
CA ASN A 91 24.42 -51.82 11.81
C ASN A 91 23.44 -50.66 11.99
N LEU A 92 23.73 -49.74 12.92
CA LEU A 92 22.88 -48.61 13.21
C LEU A 92 22.88 -47.64 12.02
N THR A 93 21.69 -47.37 11.52
CA THR A 93 21.44 -46.44 10.40
C THR A 93 20.85 -45.12 10.87
N TYR A 94 20.21 -45.11 12.03
CA TYR A 94 19.57 -43.94 12.61
C TYR A 94 19.79 -43.85 14.13
N LEU A 95 20.35 -42.73 14.58
CA LEU A 95 20.60 -42.46 15.99
C LEU A 95 19.94 -41.14 16.41
N LYS A 96 19.07 -41.19 17.42
CA LYS A 96 18.43 -40.02 18.03
C LYS A 96 18.57 -40.03 19.55
N LEU A 97 19.39 -39.13 20.11
CA LEU A 97 19.60 -39.08 21.56
C LEU A 97 19.41 -37.68 22.14
N VAL A 98 18.91 -37.66 23.37
CA VAL A 98 18.94 -36.49 24.25
C VAL A 98 20.13 -36.68 25.20
N THR A 99 20.93 -35.65 25.46
CA THR A 99 22.14 -35.75 26.28
C THR A 99 22.14 -34.78 27.47
N LYS A 100 22.79 -35.17 28.57
CA LYS A 100 23.03 -34.35 29.77
C LYS A 100 24.43 -33.73 29.76
N GLN A 101 24.89 -33.20 28.62
CA GLN A 101 26.27 -32.72 28.36
C GLN A 101 27.27 -33.82 27.96
N VAL A 102 26.97 -34.56 26.89
CA VAL A 102 28.01 -35.38 26.23
C VAL A 102 29.01 -34.44 25.54
N SER A 103 30.30 -34.66 25.78
CA SER A 103 31.41 -33.98 25.11
C SER A 103 32.30 -34.94 24.32
N ASP A 104 32.32 -36.23 24.69
CA ASP A 104 32.99 -37.29 23.94
C ASP A 104 32.04 -37.93 22.92
N PHE A 105 32.34 -37.71 21.65
CA PHE A 105 31.62 -38.27 20.51
C PHE A 105 32.43 -39.33 19.77
N THR A 106 33.63 -39.67 20.24
CA THR A 106 34.47 -40.72 19.64
C THR A 106 33.74 -42.07 19.48
N PRO A 107 32.78 -42.47 20.34
CA PRO A 107 31.98 -43.68 20.11
C PRO A 107 31.20 -43.70 18.79
N LEU A 108 30.95 -42.54 18.17
CA LEU A 108 30.26 -42.44 16.89
C LEU A 108 31.14 -42.82 15.69
N THR A 109 32.47 -42.80 15.84
CA THR A 109 33.41 -42.97 14.71
C THR A 109 33.30 -44.34 14.02
N GLU A 110 32.87 -45.36 14.75
CA GLU A 110 32.69 -46.74 14.27
C GLU A 110 31.35 -46.98 13.55
N LEU A 111 30.47 -45.97 13.51
CA LEU A 111 29.09 -46.10 13.03
C LEU A 111 28.95 -45.71 11.55
N GLY A 112 29.81 -46.26 10.68
CA GLY A 112 29.92 -45.88 9.27
C GLY A 112 28.65 -46.06 8.42
N ASN A 113 27.67 -46.84 8.89
CA ASN A 113 26.37 -47.05 8.23
C ASN A 113 25.31 -46.00 8.60
N LEU A 114 25.65 -45.04 9.48
CA LEU A 114 24.70 -44.00 9.87
C LEU A 114 24.32 -43.12 8.68
N THR A 115 23.02 -43.07 8.41
CA THR A 115 22.40 -42.17 7.44
C THR A 115 21.70 -41.00 8.14
N GLY A 116 21.34 -41.16 9.42
CA GLY A 116 20.73 -40.11 10.23
C GLY A 116 21.30 -40.03 11.65
N LEU A 117 21.76 -38.83 12.03
CA LEU A 117 22.24 -38.53 13.37
C LEU A 117 21.52 -37.29 13.92
N MET A 118 20.85 -37.44 15.06
CA MET A 118 20.16 -36.36 15.76
C MET A 118 20.56 -36.35 17.24
N LEU A 119 21.24 -35.29 17.66
CA LEU A 119 21.68 -35.14 19.05
C LEU A 119 21.12 -33.84 19.63
N SER A 120 20.55 -33.92 20.83
CA SER A 120 19.98 -32.77 21.53
C SER A 120 20.52 -32.68 22.95
N SER A 121 21.17 -31.57 23.31
CA SER A 121 21.67 -31.33 24.66
C SER A 121 20.60 -30.67 25.55
N GLN A 122 20.42 -31.18 26.77
CA GLN A 122 19.65 -30.50 27.83
C GLN A 122 20.50 -29.56 28.70
N GLY A 123 21.83 -29.57 28.53
CA GLY A 123 22.76 -28.75 29.29
C GLY A 123 23.01 -27.36 28.66
N PRO A 124 23.77 -26.47 29.33
CA PRO A 124 24.32 -25.28 28.70
C PRO A 124 25.09 -25.67 27.44
N ASN A 125 25.11 -24.78 26.45
CA ASN A 125 25.62 -25.10 25.10
C ASN A 125 27.06 -25.64 25.14
N ALA A 126 27.20 -26.96 25.15
CA ALA A 126 28.49 -27.62 25.15
C ALA A 126 29.14 -27.43 23.78
N ILE A 127 30.46 -27.19 23.76
CA ILE A 127 31.21 -27.14 22.50
C ILE A 127 31.29 -28.56 21.98
N LEU A 128 30.86 -28.74 20.75
CA LEU A 128 30.96 -29.99 20.03
C LEU A 128 32.07 -29.86 18.99
N ASP A 129 33.05 -30.75 19.10
CA ASP A 129 34.01 -30.99 18.03
C ASP A 129 33.40 -31.97 17.02
N LEU A 130 33.37 -31.58 15.75
CA LEU A 130 32.80 -32.40 14.68
C LEU A 130 33.80 -33.43 14.12
N ASP A 131 35.04 -33.49 14.62
CA ASP A 131 36.03 -34.46 14.16
C ASP A 131 35.55 -35.92 14.26
N ALA A 132 34.77 -36.24 15.30
CA ALA A 132 34.22 -37.58 15.50
C ALA A 132 33.18 -37.99 14.44
N ILE A 133 32.57 -37.03 13.72
CA ILE A 133 31.59 -37.33 12.66
C ILE A 133 32.20 -37.30 11.25
N THR A 134 33.52 -37.09 11.13
CA THR A 134 34.26 -37.08 9.85
C THR A 134 34.09 -38.36 9.03
N GLN A 135 34.01 -39.50 9.70
CA GLN A 135 33.96 -40.83 9.08
C GLN A 135 32.55 -41.21 8.63
N LEU A 136 31.52 -40.45 9.06
CA LEU A 136 30.12 -40.72 8.77
C LEU A 136 29.73 -40.23 7.35
N THR A 137 30.48 -40.66 6.34
CA THR A 137 30.36 -40.13 4.98
C THR A 137 29.03 -40.46 4.29
N GLN A 138 28.31 -41.48 4.75
CA GLN A 138 26.96 -41.84 4.27
C GLN A 138 25.82 -41.01 4.90
N LEU A 139 26.17 -40.05 5.76
CA LEU A 139 25.19 -39.28 6.49
C LEU A 139 24.37 -38.40 5.55
N GLN A 140 23.05 -38.63 5.55
CA GLN A 140 22.08 -37.85 4.78
C GLN A 140 21.35 -36.83 5.64
N ARG A 141 21.28 -37.07 6.96
CA ARG A 141 20.59 -36.20 7.92
C ARG A 141 21.45 -35.97 9.15
N LEU A 142 21.74 -34.71 9.43
CA LEU A 142 22.50 -34.31 10.60
C LEU A 142 21.75 -33.21 11.35
N SER A 143 21.43 -33.45 12.62
CA SER A 143 20.80 -32.46 13.50
C SER A 143 21.52 -32.39 14.84
N LEU A 144 21.88 -31.17 15.24
CA LEU A 144 22.55 -30.88 16.50
C LEU A 144 21.82 -29.72 17.18
N PHE A 145 21.15 -30.03 18.29
CA PHE A 145 20.41 -29.05 19.09
C PHE A 145 21.12 -28.78 20.41
N GLY A 146 21.33 -27.51 20.75
CA GLY A 146 21.94 -27.13 22.03
C GLY A 146 23.44 -27.39 22.12
N TYR A 147 24.13 -27.60 20.99
CA TYR A 147 25.58 -27.69 20.89
C TYR A 147 26.14 -26.46 20.17
N GLN A 148 27.29 -25.95 20.64
CA GLN A 148 28.06 -24.94 19.91
C GLN A 148 28.95 -25.62 18.88
N VAL A 149 28.83 -25.21 17.63
CA VAL A 149 29.66 -25.70 16.52
C VAL A 149 30.39 -24.49 15.94
N ARG A 150 31.72 -24.45 16.13
CA ARG A 150 32.53 -23.30 15.72
C ARG A 150 33.04 -23.40 14.29
N ASP A 151 33.30 -24.62 13.82
CA ASP A 151 33.83 -24.88 12.49
C ASP A 151 32.94 -25.87 11.74
N LEU A 152 32.53 -25.49 10.53
CA LEU A 152 31.73 -26.31 9.62
C LEU A 152 32.56 -26.91 8.49
N SER A 153 33.87 -26.62 8.43
CA SER A 153 34.77 -27.04 7.34
C SER A 153 34.66 -28.53 7.04
N ILE A 154 34.50 -29.33 8.09
CA ILE A 154 34.41 -30.78 7.98
C ILE A 154 33.18 -31.28 7.26
N LEU A 155 32.09 -30.50 7.25
CA LEU A 155 30.86 -30.86 6.55
C LEU A 155 31.08 -30.98 5.04
N THR A 156 32.10 -30.34 4.47
CA THR A 156 32.46 -30.47 3.03
C THR A 156 32.77 -31.90 2.60
N ARG A 157 33.07 -32.80 3.55
CA ARG A 157 33.28 -34.23 3.31
C ARG A 157 31.97 -35.02 3.25
N LEU A 158 30.89 -34.50 3.81
CA LEU A 158 29.58 -35.15 3.92
C LEU A 158 28.66 -34.75 2.75
N LYS A 159 29.07 -35.09 1.53
CA LYS A 159 28.43 -34.61 0.28
C LYS A 159 27.02 -35.18 0.04
N ASP A 160 26.67 -36.27 0.71
CA ASP A 160 25.36 -36.91 0.62
C ASP A 160 24.31 -36.30 1.55
N LEU A 161 24.65 -35.24 2.29
CA LEU A 161 23.73 -34.54 3.16
C LEU A 161 22.54 -33.95 2.37
N ILE A 162 21.34 -34.37 2.77
CA ILE A 162 20.05 -33.90 2.26
C ILE A 162 19.40 -32.94 3.27
N SER A 163 19.60 -33.18 4.57
CA SER A 163 19.06 -32.35 5.66
C SER A 163 20.12 -32.00 6.69
N LEU A 164 20.24 -30.70 7.01
CA LEU A 164 21.12 -30.18 8.05
C LEU A 164 20.34 -29.24 8.99
N ASP A 165 20.48 -29.43 10.30
CA ASP A 165 19.64 -28.76 11.30
C ASP A 165 20.40 -28.40 12.58
N PHE A 166 20.93 -27.16 12.67
CA PHE A 166 21.73 -26.65 13.80
C PHE A 166 21.12 -25.40 14.45
N TRP A 167 20.62 -25.55 15.67
CA TRP A 167 19.96 -24.47 16.42
C TRP A 167 20.86 -24.01 17.57
N TYR A 168 20.91 -22.69 17.80
CA TYR A 168 21.66 -22.11 18.92
C TYR A 168 23.16 -22.47 18.93
N SER A 169 23.73 -22.74 17.76
CA SER A 169 25.09 -23.27 17.61
C SER A 169 26.19 -22.23 17.48
N HIS A 170 25.85 -20.93 17.55
CA HIS A 170 26.80 -19.81 17.45
C HIS A 170 27.54 -19.75 16.10
N ILE A 171 26.95 -20.32 15.06
CA ILE A 171 27.52 -20.36 13.71
C ILE A 171 27.46 -18.96 13.10
N ASN A 172 28.57 -18.50 12.50
CA ASN A 172 28.62 -17.23 11.77
C ASN A 172 29.09 -17.41 10.31
N ASP A 173 29.98 -18.36 10.07
CA ASP A 173 30.50 -18.73 8.75
C ASP A 173 29.84 -20.01 8.26
N ILE A 174 29.17 -19.89 7.11
CA ILE A 174 28.53 -21.01 6.42
C ILE A 174 29.16 -21.28 5.05
N THR A 175 30.36 -20.74 4.79
CA THR A 175 31.10 -20.97 3.54
C THR A 175 31.21 -22.46 3.18
N PRO A 176 31.53 -23.37 4.13
CA PRO A 176 31.57 -24.81 3.86
C PRO A 176 30.27 -25.39 3.28
N LEU A 177 29.12 -24.82 3.64
CA LEU A 177 27.82 -25.34 3.19
C LEU A 177 27.57 -25.14 1.69
N GLY A 178 28.29 -24.21 1.04
CA GLY A 178 28.13 -23.95 -0.39
C GLY A 178 28.51 -25.12 -1.30
N GLU A 179 29.23 -26.12 -0.78
CA GLU A 179 29.63 -27.32 -1.52
C GLU A 179 28.63 -28.48 -1.37
N LEU A 180 27.61 -28.34 -0.52
CA LEU A 180 26.62 -29.38 -0.21
C LEU A 180 25.38 -29.29 -1.11
N THR A 181 25.59 -29.38 -2.43
CA THR A 181 24.55 -29.10 -3.45
C THR A 181 23.37 -30.09 -3.46
N GLN A 182 23.45 -31.19 -2.73
CA GLN A 182 22.35 -32.15 -2.54
C GLN A 182 21.35 -31.74 -1.44
N LEU A 183 21.66 -30.71 -0.67
CA LEU A 183 20.78 -30.24 0.40
C LEU A 183 19.40 -29.84 -0.13
N ARG A 184 18.36 -30.40 0.51
CA ARG A 184 16.95 -30.03 0.33
C ARG A 184 16.38 -29.29 1.55
N ARG A 185 16.91 -29.58 2.74
CA ARG A 185 16.46 -28.99 4.01
C ARG A 185 17.64 -28.41 4.77
N LEU A 186 17.61 -27.10 5.02
CA LEU A 186 18.63 -26.41 5.80
C LEU A 186 17.98 -25.55 6.88
N ILE A 187 18.28 -25.83 8.14
CA ILE A 187 17.69 -25.16 9.29
C ILE A 187 18.80 -24.69 10.22
N LEU A 188 18.99 -23.37 10.30
CA LEU A 188 20.03 -22.73 11.11
C LEU A 188 19.50 -21.55 11.95
N PRO A 189 18.35 -21.64 12.64
CA PRO A 189 17.83 -20.51 13.39
C PRO A 189 18.64 -20.24 14.66
N SER A 190 18.57 -19.01 15.14
CA SER A 190 19.23 -18.56 16.37
C SER A 190 20.76 -18.72 16.35
N ASN A 191 21.37 -18.33 15.23
CA ASN A 191 22.83 -18.32 15.05
C ASN A 191 23.33 -16.86 14.87
N GLN A 192 24.53 -16.67 14.33
CA GLN A 192 25.17 -15.37 14.13
C GLN A 192 25.49 -15.11 12.65
N ILE A 193 24.72 -15.71 11.74
CA ILE A 193 24.97 -15.69 10.30
C ILE A 193 24.65 -14.31 9.74
N ARG A 194 25.57 -13.76 8.94
CA ARG A 194 25.39 -12.50 8.19
C ARG A 194 25.41 -12.68 6.68
N ASN A 195 26.36 -13.50 6.21
CA ASN A 195 26.63 -13.69 4.79
C ASN A 195 26.06 -15.03 4.31
N ILE A 196 25.04 -14.97 3.45
CA ILE A 196 24.41 -16.16 2.85
C ILE A 196 24.80 -16.39 1.38
N THR A 197 25.83 -15.72 0.89
CA THR A 197 26.37 -15.91 -0.46
C THR A 197 26.70 -17.36 -0.83
N PRO A 198 27.19 -18.23 0.09
CA PRO A 198 27.41 -19.65 -0.19
C PRO A 198 26.14 -20.38 -0.64
N LEU A 199 24.95 -19.97 -0.18
CA LEU A 199 23.69 -20.66 -0.46
C LEU A 199 23.25 -20.56 -1.93
N ARG A 200 23.83 -19.65 -2.73
CA ARG A 200 23.44 -19.44 -4.15
C ARG A 200 23.53 -20.70 -5.01
N LYS A 201 24.39 -21.66 -4.63
CA LYS A 201 24.63 -22.92 -5.35
C LYS A 201 23.62 -24.01 -4.97
N LEU A 202 22.88 -23.86 -3.87
CA LEU A 202 22.04 -24.91 -3.29
C LEU A 202 20.62 -24.91 -3.91
N THR A 203 20.54 -25.02 -5.24
CA THR A 203 19.28 -24.86 -5.99
C THR A 203 18.24 -25.95 -5.75
N ASN A 204 18.62 -27.04 -5.08
CA ASN A 204 17.72 -28.13 -4.68
C ASN A 204 17.02 -27.88 -3.33
N LEU A 205 17.28 -26.74 -2.66
CA LEU A 205 16.64 -26.42 -1.39
C LEU A 205 15.12 -26.25 -1.55
N GLU A 206 14.39 -27.01 -0.74
CA GLU A 206 12.93 -26.98 -0.61
C GLU A 206 12.49 -26.30 0.69
N LEU A 207 13.30 -26.44 1.75
CA LEU A 207 13.07 -25.83 3.06
C LEU A 207 14.34 -25.14 3.55
N LEU A 208 14.24 -23.84 3.80
CA LEU A 208 15.31 -23.04 4.39
C LEU A 208 14.79 -22.27 5.60
N LYS A 209 15.40 -22.43 6.77
CA LYS A 209 15.09 -21.63 7.97
C LYS A 209 16.35 -20.97 8.51
N LEU A 210 16.33 -19.65 8.58
CA LEU A 210 17.43 -18.78 9.00
C LEU A 210 16.94 -17.73 10.01
N ASP A 211 15.86 -18.03 10.73
CA ASP A 211 15.26 -17.12 11.72
C ASP A 211 16.29 -16.74 12.82
N ASN A 212 16.15 -15.56 13.43
CA ASN A 212 17.01 -15.11 14.54
C ASN A 212 18.51 -15.13 14.17
N ASN A 213 18.87 -14.47 13.07
CA ASN A 213 20.26 -14.29 12.62
C ASN A 213 20.56 -12.79 12.40
N GLN A 214 21.62 -12.46 11.66
CA GLN A 214 22.07 -11.09 11.41
C GLN A 214 22.13 -10.78 9.90
N ILE A 215 21.26 -11.42 9.11
CA ILE A 215 21.26 -11.35 7.65
C ILE A 215 20.70 -10.00 7.19
N ARG A 216 21.32 -9.41 6.17
CA ARG A 216 20.86 -8.17 5.51
C ARG A 216 20.53 -8.35 4.03
N ASN A 217 21.37 -9.10 3.32
CA ASN A 217 21.29 -9.27 1.87
C ASN A 217 20.82 -10.68 1.52
N ILE A 218 19.64 -10.76 0.89
CA ILE A 218 19.04 -12.03 0.45
C ILE A 218 19.07 -12.26 -1.07
N THR A 219 19.83 -11.45 -1.82
CA THR A 219 20.07 -11.64 -3.26
C THR A 219 20.49 -13.07 -3.63
N PRO A 220 21.34 -13.77 -2.85
CA PRO A 220 21.72 -15.16 -3.14
C PRO A 220 20.53 -16.14 -3.25
N LEU A 221 19.37 -15.82 -2.66
CA LEU A 221 18.19 -16.68 -2.66
C LEU A 221 17.40 -16.63 -3.98
N ARG A 222 17.64 -15.63 -4.84
CA ARG A 222 16.83 -15.34 -6.05
C ARG A 222 16.63 -16.54 -6.99
N LYS A 223 17.58 -17.47 -7.03
CA LYS A 223 17.56 -18.65 -7.92
C LYS A 223 17.11 -19.95 -7.25
N LEU A 224 16.76 -19.91 -5.96
CA LEU A 224 16.36 -21.10 -5.20
C LEU A 224 14.86 -21.41 -5.40
N THR A 225 14.45 -21.56 -6.66
CA THR A 225 13.03 -21.63 -7.06
C THR A 225 12.31 -22.89 -6.60
N GLN A 226 13.02 -23.88 -6.04
CA GLN A 226 12.43 -25.07 -5.43
C GLN A 226 11.95 -24.83 -3.99
N LEU A 227 12.25 -23.68 -3.40
CA LEU A 227 11.83 -23.36 -2.03
C LEU A 227 10.30 -23.34 -1.91
N SER A 228 9.79 -24.18 -1.01
CA SER A 228 8.39 -24.23 -0.59
C SER A 228 8.18 -23.62 0.79
N THR A 229 9.21 -23.65 1.64
CA THR A 229 9.19 -23.10 3.01
C THR A 229 10.44 -22.25 3.25
N LEU A 230 10.26 -21.00 3.63
CA LEU A 230 11.37 -20.07 3.90
C LEU A 230 11.15 -19.32 5.22
N GLY A 231 12.08 -19.48 6.16
CA GLY A 231 12.11 -18.74 7.43
C GLY A 231 13.27 -17.75 7.50
N LEU A 232 12.96 -16.49 7.78
CA LEU A 232 13.86 -15.35 7.84
C LEU A 232 13.50 -14.41 9.00
N THR A 233 12.64 -14.82 9.93
CA THR A 233 12.14 -13.98 11.02
C THR A 233 13.28 -13.48 11.91
N ASP A 234 13.15 -12.29 12.50
CA ASP A 234 14.15 -11.65 13.37
C ASP A 234 15.56 -11.58 12.74
N ASN A 235 15.64 -10.92 11.58
CA ASN A 235 16.89 -10.59 10.89
C ASN A 235 17.00 -9.07 10.65
N GLN A 236 17.94 -8.64 9.79
CA GLN A 236 18.17 -7.23 9.45
C GLN A 236 17.88 -6.94 7.97
N ILE A 237 16.95 -7.69 7.36
CA ILE A 237 16.62 -7.63 5.94
C ILE A 237 15.68 -6.46 5.65
N ARG A 238 15.97 -5.69 4.60
CA ARG A 238 15.17 -4.53 4.18
C ARG A 238 14.48 -4.72 2.83
N ASP A 239 15.15 -5.42 1.90
CA ASP A 239 14.73 -5.61 0.52
C ASP A 239 14.36 -7.09 0.28
N PHE A 240 13.09 -7.31 -0.05
CA PHE A 240 12.53 -8.63 -0.36
C PHE A 240 12.34 -8.90 -1.86
N THR A 241 12.78 -7.99 -2.73
CA THR A 241 12.71 -8.14 -4.20
C THR A 241 13.30 -9.46 -4.69
N PRO A 242 14.41 -9.98 -4.14
CA PRO A 242 14.96 -11.27 -4.56
C PRO A 242 13.98 -12.45 -4.42
N LEU A 243 12.98 -12.36 -3.54
CA LEU A 243 12.03 -13.44 -3.31
C LEU A 243 10.93 -13.51 -4.39
N THR A 244 10.67 -12.44 -5.15
CA THR A 244 9.56 -12.34 -6.13
C THR A 244 9.59 -13.37 -7.27
N GLN A 245 10.69 -14.12 -7.41
CA GLN A 245 10.86 -15.20 -8.38
C GLN A 245 10.59 -16.60 -7.79
N LEU A 246 10.30 -16.70 -6.49
CA LEU A 246 10.12 -17.95 -5.76
C LEU A 246 8.64 -18.35 -5.73
N SER A 247 8.09 -18.71 -6.89
CA SER A 247 6.66 -19.01 -7.07
C SER A 247 6.16 -20.26 -6.34
N ASN A 248 7.07 -21.14 -5.90
CA ASN A 248 6.72 -22.38 -5.19
C ASN A 248 6.54 -22.20 -3.68
N LEU A 249 6.74 -20.99 -3.14
CA LEU A 249 6.59 -20.72 -1.71
C LEU A 249 5.16 -20.96 -1.23
N THR A 250 5.03 -21.67 -0.12
CA THR A 250 3.76 -21.98 0.57
C THR A 250 3.74 -21.52 2.02
N ASP A 251 4.90 -21.41 2.67
CA ASP A 251 5.07 -20.82 4.00
C ASP A 251 6.31 -19.90 4.00
N LEU A 252 6.12 -18.64 4.35
CA LEU A 252 7.14 -17.59 4.41
C LEU A 252 7.11 -16.91 5.79
N ARG A 253 8.23 -16.97 6.51
CA ARG A 253 8.40 -16.29 7.82
C ARG A 253 9.40 -15.16 7.68
N VAL A 254 8.98 -13.93 7.91
CA VAL A 254 9.76 -12.69 7.68
C VAL A 254 9.54 -11.63 8.77
N ALA A 255 8.73 -11.90 9.78
CA ALA A 255 8.49 -10.99 10.90
C ALA A 255 9.78 -10.53 11.60
N GLY A 256 9.76 -9.41 12.33
CA GLY A 256 10.94 -8.94 13.07
C GLY A 256 12.09 -8.41 12.20
N ASN A 257 11.90 -8.26 10.89
CA ASN A 257 12.84 -7.59 9.99
C ASN A 257 12.50 -6.09 9.85
N PRO A 258 13.50 -5.21 9.63
CA PRO A 258 13.29 -3.79 9.35
C PRO A 258 12.83 -3.57 7.90
N ILE A 259 11.69 -4.14 7.51
CA ILE A 259 11.17 -4.11 6.14
C ILE A 259 10.89 -2.65 5.74
N VAL A 260 11.43 -2.22 4.60
CA VAL A 260 11.24 -0.84 4.08
C VAL A 260 10.38 -0.83 2.83
N ASP A 261 10.37 -1.90 2.04
CA ASP A 261 9.43 -2.06 0.93
C ASP A 261 8.71 -3.38 1.07
N LYS A 262 7.38 -3.31 1.16
CA LYS A 262 6.52 -4.49 1.32
C LYS A 262 5.93 -4.95 0.00
N THR A 263 6.13 -4.20 -1.10
CA THR A 263 5.70 -4.54 -2.46
C THR A 263 6.16 -5.92 -2.91
N PRO A 264 7.41 -6.35 -2.66
CA PRO A 264 7.82 -7.70 -3.01
C PRO A 264 7.04 -8.81 -2.29
N LEU A 265 6.66 -8.58 -1.03
CA LEU A 265 5.87 -9.54 -0.25
C LEU A 265 4.41 -9.57 -0.71
N GLN A 266 3.85 -8.41 -1.04
CA GLN A 266 2.52 -8.32 -1.66
C GLN A 266 2.49 -9.03 -3.01
N THR A 267 3.51 -8.85 -3.84
CA THR A 267 3.65 -9.54 -5.15
C THR A 267 3.61 -11.07 -4.98
N LEU A 268 4.23 -11.60 -3.92
CA LEU A 268 4.20 -13.03 -3.64
C LEU A 268 2.81 -13.52 -3.21
N LEU A 269 2.08 -12.73 -2.42
CA LEU A 269 0.70 -13.04 -2.05
C LEU A 269 -0.26 -12.94 -3.24
N ASP A 270 -0.03 -12.00 -4.15
CA ASP A 270 -0.83 -11.85 -5.38
C ASP A 270 -0.60 -13.04 -6.34
N GLN A 271 0.65 -13.54 -6.41
CA GLN A 271 1.00 -14.74 -7.19
C GLN A 271 0.50 -16.04 -6.55
N ASN A 272 0.50 -16.12 -5.21
CA ASN A 272 0.00 -17.27 -4.47
C ASN A 272 -0.87 -16.83 -3.28
N PRO A 273 -2.20 -16.71 -3.48
CA PRO A 273 -3.11 -16.30 -2.42
C PRO A 273 -3.20 -17.26 -1.22
N ARG A 274 -2.64 -18.47 -1.34
CA ARG A 274 -2.58 -19.47 -0.25
C ARG A 274 -1.26 -19.43 0.52
N LEU A 275 -0.32 -18.56 0.14
CA LEU A 275 0.95 -18.39 0.84
C LEU A 275 0.70 -17.97 2.29
N LYS A 276 1.20 -18.76 3.23
CA LYS A 276 1.16 -18.41 4.66
C LYS A 276 2.32 -17.48 4.95
N ILE A 277 2.02 -16.27 5.44
CA ILE A 277 3.03 -15.30 5.88
C ILE A 277 2.80 -14.92 7.34
N ASP A 278 3.87 -14.77 8.12
CA ASP A 278 3.82 -14.46 9.56
C ASP A 278 3.88 -12.97 9.88
N ILE A 279 3.63 -12.13 8.89
CA ILE A 279 3.37 -10.71 9.07
C ILE A 279 1.87 -10.53 8.93
N ASP A 280 1.30 -9.74 9.84
CA ASP A 280 -0.09 -9.32 9.73
C ASP A 280 -0.33 -8.72 8.32
N PRO A 281 -1.24 -9.28 7.50
CA PRO A 281 -1.51 -8.76 6.16
C PRO A 281 -1.88 -7.28 6.14
N THR A 282 -2.44 -6.73 7.23
CA THR A 282 -2.69 -5.30 7.36
C THR A 282 -1.40 -4.47 7.38
N GLN A 283 -0.31 -5.07 7.84
CA GLN A 283 1.04 -4.52 7.78
C GLN A 283 1.65 -4.66 6.39
N LEU A 284 1.19 -5.55 5.49
CA LEU A 284 1.74 -5.73 4.14
C LEU A 284 1.27 -4.68 3.13
N THR A 285 0.42 -3.76 3.57
CA THR A 285 0.20 -2.49 2.88
C THR A 285 1.56 -1.84 2.60
N PRO A 286 1.87 -1.47 1.34
CA PRO A 286 3.22 -1.12 0.92
C PRO A 286 3.84 -0.07 1.84
N ILE A 287 5.01 -0.35 2.43
CA ILE A 287 5.89 0.76 2.83
C ILE A 287 6.46 1.27 1.52
N LEU A 288 6.02 2.46 1.12
CA LEU A 288 6.36 2.98 -0.18
C LEU A 288 7.79 3.50 -0.14
N HIS A 289 8.63 2.93 -1.00
CA HIS A 289 9.87 3.57 -1.40
C HIS A 289 9.54 5.02 -1.77
N ARG A 290 10.19 5.94 -1.06
CA ARG A 290 10.24 7.37 -1.32
C ARG A 290 9.82 7.76 -2.74
N VAL A 291 8.54 8.04 -2.98
CA VAL A 291 8.20 8.97 -4.07
C VAL A 291 8.68 10.30 -3.57
N GLY A 292 9.90 10.66 -4.00
CA GLY A 292 10.52 11.96 -3.83
C GLY A 292 9.55 13.14 -4.00
N PRO A 293 9.96 14.37 -3.70
CA PRO A 293 9.14 15.60 -3.68
C PRO A 293 8.54 16.04 -5.05
N GLU A 294 8.22 15.12 -5.95
CA GLU A 294 7.94 15.34 -7.39
C GLU A 294 6.50 15.08 -7.83
N LEU A 295 5.55 14.97 -6.90
CA LEU A 295 4.14 15.14 -7.28
C LEU A 295 3.78 16.60 -7.05
N PRO A 296 3.45 17.37 -8.10
CA PRO A 296 2.82 18.66 -7.89
C PRO A 296 1.50 18.48 -7.15
N SER A 297 1.04 19.50 -6.45
CA SER A 297 -0.32 19.48 -5.91
C SER A 297 -1.31 19.39 -7.06
N ILE A 298 -2.10 18.32 -7.10
CA ILE A 298 -3.09 18.05 -8.15
C ILE A 298 -4.46 18.36 -7.59
N TYR A 299 -5.21 19.24 -8.26
CA TYR A 299 -6.59 19.55 -7.95
C TYR A 299 -7.49 19.05 -9.08
N TRP A 300 -8.63 18.42 -8.77
CA TRP A 300 -9.56 17.93 -9.79
C TRP A 300 -11.03 18.02 -9.36
N ILE A 301 -11.92 17.98 -10.35
CA ILE A 301 -13.37 17.83 -10.14
C ILE A 301 -13.77 16.37 -10.33
N ASP A 302 -14.57 15.82 -9.42
CA ASP A 302 -15.33 14.58 -9.64
C ASP A 302 -16.84 14.87 -9.53
N SER A 303 -17.53 14.85 -10.68
CA SER A 303 -18.86 15.46 -10.83
C SER A 303 -19.99 14.71 -10.13
N GLU A 304 -19.94 13.37 -10.08
CA GLU A 304 -20.95 12.57 -9.37
C GLU A 304 -20.91 12.83 -7.86
N THR A 305 -19.75 13.19 -7.34
CA THR A 305 -19.59 13.51 -5.94
C THR A 305 -19.74 14.99 -5.63
N SER A 306 -19.90 15.82 -6.66
CA SER A 306 -19.98 17.27 -6.53
C SER A 306 -18.87 17.81 -5.62
N GLY A 307 -17.61 17.48 -5.94
CA GLY A 307 -16.47 17.81 -5.07
C GLY A 307 -15.25 18.30 -5.84
N LEU A 308 -14.57 19.27 -5.23
CA LEU A 308 -13.26 19.77 -5.64
C LEU A 308 -12.25 19.11 -4.73
N TYR A 309 -11.43 18.26 -5.30
CA TYR A 309 -10.49 17.45 -4.56
C TYR A 309 -9.08 17.95 -4.79
N HIS A 310 -8.29 17.94 -3.73
CA HIS A 310 -6.85 18.09 -3.79
C HIS A 310 -6.23 16.76 -3.42
N LEU A 311 -5.22 16.38 -4.20
CA LEU A 311 -4.39 15.24 -3.86
C LEU A 311 -3.54 15.65 -2.66
N VAL A 312 -3.93 15.21 -1.48
CA VAL A 312 -3.07 15.33 -0.31
C VAL A 312 -1.79 14.60 -0.66
N SER A 313 -0.64 15.28 -0.54
CA SER A 313 0.63 14.56 -0.66
C SER A 313 0.63 13.53 0.47
N ALA A 314 0.29 12.28 0.17
CA ALA A 314 0.67 11.19 1.04
C ALA A 314 2.19 11.31 1.11
N LYS A 315 2.73 11.47 2.32
CA LYS A 315 4.17 11.49 2.54
C LYS A 315 4.77 10.30 1.80
N HIS A 316 5.46 10.61 0.70
CA HIS A 316 6.34 9.72 -0.04
C HIS A 316 5.77 8.33 -0.34
N GLY A 317 5.08 8.29 -1.48
CA GLY A 317 4.77 7.10 -2.24
C GLY A 317 3.44 6.52 -1.85
N THR A 318 2.48 6.52 -2.76
CA THR A 318 1.26 5.70 -2.69
C THR A 318 0.83 5.55 -4.13
N GLU A 319 0.94 4.35 -4.71
CA GLU A 319 0.10 4.02 -5.85
C GLU A 319 -1.32 3.92 -5.32
N MET A 320 -2.19 4.82 -5.78
CA MET A 320 -3.57 4.91 -5.31
C MET A 320 -4.45 3.95 -6.10
N SER A 321 -4.39 2.68 -5.69
CA SER A 321 -5.40 1.68 -5.97
C SER A 321 -5.79 1.03 -4.64
N VAL A 322 -6.95 1.39 -4.12
CA VAL A 322 -7.56 0.74 -2.95
C VAL A 322 -8.76 -0.05 -3.46
N ASN A 323 -8.89 -1.31 -3.07
CA ASN A 323 -10.08 -2.14 -3.26
C ASN A 323 -10.75 -2.31 -1.88
N ILE A 324 -12.05 -2.03 -1.75
CA ILE A 324 -12.81 -2.32 -0.52
C ILE A 324 -14.16 -2.96 -0.90
N LEU A 325 -14.46 -4.06 -0.21
CA LEU A 325 -15.71 -4.82 -0.27
C LEU A 325 -16.92 -3.99 0.20
N ASP A 326 -17.98 -4.02 -0.60
CA ASP A 326 -19.34 -3.63 -0.22
C ASP A 326 -19.98 -4.75 0.64
N PRO A 327 -20.82 -4.43 1.65
CA PRO A 327 -21.70 -5.38 2.36
C PRO A 327 -22.47 -6.42 1.50
N SER A 328 -22.59 -6.21 0.19
CA SER A 328 -23.25 -7.09 -0.78
C SER A 328 -22.36 -8.19 -1.40
N GLY A 329 -21.05 -8.22 -1.10
CA GLY A 329 -20.15 -9.29 -1.56
C GLY A 329 -19.74 -9.21 -3.04
N PHE A 330 -20.02 -8.11 -3.75
CA PHE A 330 -19.46 -7.83 -5.07
C PHE A 330 -18.25 -6.89 -4.98
N TYR A 331 -17.20 -7.20 -5.74
CA TYR A 331 -16.00 -6.36 -5.85
C TYR A 331 -16.34 -5.02 -6.52
N ARG A 332 -16.12 -3.91 -5.80
CA ARG A 332 -15.96 -2.57 -6.39
C ARG A 332 -14.64 -1.96 -5.88
N PRO A 333 -13.89 -1.24 -6.73
CA PRO A 333 -12.69 -0.53 -6.29
C PRO A 333 -13.08 0.53 -5.25
N ALA A 334 -12.31 0.67 -4.17
CA ALA A 334 -12.48 1.78 -3.26
C ALA A 334 -12.18 3.07 -4.02
N SER A 335 -13.07 4.05 -3.88
CA SER A 335 -12.95 5.30 -4.64
C SER A 335 -11.74 6.10 -4.18
N ALA A 336 -11.11 6.80 -5.11
CA ALA A 336 -10.04 7.80 -4.89
C ALA A 336 -10.31 8.85 -3.80
N LYS A 337 -11.52 8.88 -3.26
CA LYS A 337 -12.06 9.81 -2.27
C LYS A 337 -11.41 9.71 -0.89
N GLN A 338 -10.68 8.64 -0.57
CA GLN A 338 -10.07 8.45 0.75
C GLN A 338 -8.70 9.12 0.93
N THR A 339 -8.00 9.43 -0.16
CA THR A 339 -6.65 10.03 -0.18
C THR A 339 -6.66 11.46 -0.70
N ALA A 340 -7.85 11.99 -0.97
CA ALA A 340 -8.08 13.32 -1.49
C ALA A 340 -8.82 14.16 -0.44
N GLU A 341 -8.33 15.37 -0.20
CA GLU A 341 -9.03 16.34 0.64
C GLU A 341 -10.03 17.11 -0.23
N ASN A 342 -11.27 17.19 0.23
CA ASN A 342 -12.22 18.10 -0.40
C ASN A 342 -11.86 19.53 0.00
N VAL A 343 -11.43 20.32 -0.97
CA VAL A 343 -10.99 21.71 -0.82
C VAL A 343 -12.17 22.63 -0.56
N ALA A 344 -13.33 22.33 -1.13
CA ALA A 344 -14.51 23.19 -1.01
C ALA A 344 -15.76 22.35 -0.75
N LEU A 345 -16.03 22.11 0.53
CA LEU A 345 -17.18 21.33 0.98
C LEU A 345 -18.50 22.09 0.76
N GLY A 346 -19.47 21.42 0.13
CA GLY A 346 -20.80 21.96 -0.15
C GLY A 346 -20.93 22.74 -1.46
N VAL A 347 -19.89 22.74 -2.30
CA VAL A 347 -19.95 23.26 -3.68
C VAL A 347 -20.51 22.18 -4.59
N LEU A 348 -21.55 22.46 -5.37
CA LEU A 348 -22.19 21.46 -6.23
C LEU A 348 -21.96 21.73 -7.72
N ASN A 349 -22.14 20.71 -8.57
CA ASN A 349 -22.16 20.86 -10.04
C ASN A 349 -21.00 21.65 -10.66
N MET A 350 -19.77 21.39 -10.20
CA MET A 350 -18.59 22.04 -10.78
C MET A 350 -18.29 21.53 -12.17
N THR A 351 -17.88 22.44 -13.06
CA THR A 351 -17.59 22.10 -14.47
C THR A 351 -16.16 22.40 -14.89
N SER A 352 -15.47 23.33 -14.24
CA SER A 352 -14.10 23.72 -14.59
C SER A 352 -13.34 24.35 -13.41
N LEU A 353 -12.01 24.29 -13.46
CA LEU A 353 -11.06 24.82 -12.47
C LEU A 353 -9.97 25.66 -13.11
N ALA A 354 -9.51 26.69 -12.41
CA ALA A 354 -8.27 27.39 -12.71
C ALA A 354 -7.55 27.80 -11.41
N ILE A 355 -6.24 27.99 -11.49
CA ILE A 355 -5.40 28.32 -10.32
C ILE A 355 -4.62 29.62 -10.54
N ASP A 356 -4.67 30.52 -9.55
CA ASP A 356 -3.74 31.64 -9.40
C ASP A 356 -2.61 31.15 -8.47
N THR A 357 -1.57 30.55 -9.06
CA THR A 357 -0.42 30.02 -8.30
C THR A 357 0.32 31.09 -7.52
N ARG A 358 0.29 32.35 -7.98
CA ARG A 358 0.95 33.48 -7.31
C ARG A 358 0.23 33.85 -6.01
N ALA A 359 -1.10 33.84 -6.01
CA ALA A 359 -1.90 34.15 -4.83
C ALA A 359 -2.23 32.91 -3.97
N GLY A 360 -1.90 31.70 -4.45
CA GLY A 360 -2.28 30.46 -3.77
C GLY A 360 -3.80 30.30 -3.70
N ARG A 361 -4.51 30.64 -4.78
CA ARG A 361 -5.98 30.55 -4.86
C ARG A 361 -6.44 29.69 -6.03
N ILE A 362 -7.51 28.95 -5.81
CA ILE A 362 -8.22 28.17 -6.82
C ILE A 362 -9.57 28.84 -7.11
N TYR A 363 -9.98 28.77 -8.37
CA TYR A 363 -11.23 29.28 -8.89
C TYR A 363 -11.97 28.14 -9.59
N TRP A 364 -13.29 28.15 -9.53
CA TRP A 364 -14.12 27.15 -10.19
C TRP A 364 -15.40 27.75 -10.76
N ILE A 365 -15.99 27.06 -11.73
CA ILE A 365 -17.37 27.28 -12.16
C ILE A 365 -18.28 26.28 -11.44
N GLU A 366 -19.36 26.77 -10.86
CA GLU A 366 -20.51 25.98 -10.39
C GLU A 366 -21.72 26.25 -11.28
N GLN A 367 -22.35 25.19 -11.79
CA GLN A 367 -23.56 25.30 -12.60
C GLN A 367 -24.81 25.39 -11.71
N SER A 368 -25.47 26.55 -11.75
CA SER A 368 -26.72 26.85 -11.04
C SER A 368 -27.92 26.82 -12.00
N GLY A 369 -28.20 25.64 -12.56
CA GLY A 369 -29.31 25.39 -13.49
C GLY A 369 -28.92 25.43 -14.97
N LYS A 370 -29.91 25.51 -15.89
CA LYS A 370 -29.66 25.31 -17.34
C LYS A 370 -28.95 26.47 -18.06
N LYS A 371 -28.95 27.68 -17.50
CA LYS A 371 -28.46 28.91 -18.17
C LYS A 371 -27.63 29.82 -17.26
N ARG A 372 -27.38 29.42 -16.02
CA ARG A 372 -26.71 30.26 -15.03
C ARG A 372 -25.57 29.46 -14.41
N GLY A 373 -24.52 30.18 -14.04
CA GLY A 373 -23.41 29.65 -13.28
C GLY A 373 -22.93 30.66 -12.26
N GLU A 374 -22.08 30.19 -11.37
CA GLU A 374 -21.38 30.96 -10.37
C GLU A 374 -19.89 30.72 -10.54
N ILE A 375 -19.09 31.76 -10.35
CA ILE A 375 -17.65 31.62 -10.17
C ILE A 375 -17.37 31.70 -8.67
N GLY A 376 -16.78 30.65 -8.13
CA GLY A 376 -16.29 30.60 -6.76
C GLY A 376 -14.77 30.66 -6.71
N SER A 377 -14.24 30.96 -5.53
CA SER A 377 -12.81 30.88 -5.25
C SER A 377 -12.54 30.41 -3.82
N ALA A 378 -11.36 29.85 -3.59
CA ALA A 378 -10.86 29.50 -2.27
C ALA A 378 -9.34 29.60 -2.27
N ASN A 379 -8.73 29.63 -1.09
CA ASN A 379 -7.32 29.31 -0.95
C ASN A 379 -7.07 27.83 -1.31
N LEU A 380 -5.83 27.51 -1.65
CA LEU A 380 -5.42 26.14 -2.04
C LEU A 380 -5.58 25.09 -0.92
N ASP A 381 -5.66 25.53 0.34
CA ASP A 381 -5.95 24.70 1.51
C ASP A 381 -7.45 24.56 1.80
N GLY A 382 -8.31 25.16 0.97
CA GLY A 382 -9.76 25.14 1.14
C GLY A 382 -10.31 26.20 2.09
N SER A 383 -9.46 27.05 2.66
CA SER A 383 -9.88 28.20 3.45
C SER A 383 -10.38 29.35 2.55
N ASP A 384 -11.07 30.33 3.15
CA ASP A 384 -11.52 31.55 2.47
C ASP A 384 -12.31 31.29 1.17
N VAL A 385 -13.27 30.36 1.25
CA VAL A 385 -14.24 30.09 0.20
C VAL A 385 -15.12 31.32 -0.01
N GLN A 386 -15.11 31.89 -1.23
CA GLN A 386 -15.83 33.10 -1.62
C GLN A 386 -16.60 32.88 -2.92
N GLN A 387 -17.81 33.44 -2.99
CA GLN A 387 -18.50 33.67 -4.26
C GLN A 387 -17.85 34.88 -4.94
N VAL A 388 -17.32 34.68 -6.14
CA VAL A 388 -16.69 35.75 -6.94
C VAL A 388 -17.76 36.49 -7.75
N ARG A 389 -18.57 35.78 -8.54
CA ARG A 389 -19.60 36.41 -9.38
C ARG A 389 -20.66 35.45 -9.90
N TRP A 390 -21.90 35.92 -9.97
CA TRP A 390 -22.98 35.29 -10.75
C TRP A 390 -22.84 35.57 -12.24
N ILE A 391 -22.95 34.52 -13.06
CA ILE A 391 -22.91 34.60 -14.51
C ILE A 391 -24.25 34.14 -15.08
N TYR A 392 -24.94 35.04 -15.78
CA TYR A 392 -26.26 34.79 -16.38
C TYR A 392 -26.19 34.14 -17.79
N SER A 393 -25.04 33.59 -18.13
CA SER A 393 -24.77 32.72 -19.27
C SER A 393 -23.93 31.57 -18.76
N LEU A 394 -24.32 30.31 -19.00
CA LEU A 394 -23.62 29.15 -18.45
C LEU A 394 -22.14 29.18 -18.90
N PRO A 395 -21.19 29.42 -17.99
CA PRO A 395 -19.79 29.39 -18.35
C PRO A 395 -19.33 27.92 -18.42
N LEU A 396 -18.41 27.63 -19.35
CA LEU A 396 -17.98 26.25 -19.64
C LEU A 396 -16.58 25.96 -19.06
N ASP A 397 -15.62 26.84 -19.33
CA ASP A 397 -14.24 26.70 -18.87
C ASP A 397 -13.64 28.06 -18.46
N ILE A 398 -12.60 28.05 -17.61
CA ILE A 398 -11.92 29.25 -17.11
C ILE A 398 -10.41 29.21 -17.27
N ALA A 399 -9.82 30.38 -17.57
CA ALA A 399 -8.39 30.61 -17.53
C ALA A 399 -8.07 31.87 -16.73
N ILE A 400 -6.93 31.86 -16.02
CA ILE A 400 -6.47 32.96 -15.18
C ILE A 400 -5.24 33.60 -15.79
N ASP A 401 -5.24 34.93 -15.86
CA ASP A 401 -4.05 35.75 -16.06
C ASP A 401 -3.52 36.24 -14.72
N PRO A 402 -2.45 35.61 -14.18
CA PRO A 402 -1.88 36.01 -12.90
C PRO A 402 -1.13 37.35 -12.96
N THR A 403 -0.82 37.84 -14.17
CA THR A 403 -0.09 39.10 -14.36
C THR A 403 -1.04 40.28 -14.18
N ASP A 404 -2.12 40.30 -14.96
CA ASP A 404 -3.10 41.40 -14.94
C ASP A 404 -4.26 41.15 -13.97
N ARG A 405 -4.23 40.04 -13.24
CA ARG A 405 -5.28 39.60 -12.29
C ARG A 405 -6.66 39.55 -12.93
N ASN A 406 -6.73 39.01 -14.14
CA ASN A 406 -7.98 38.78 -14.87
C ASN A 406 -8.33 37.29 -14.92
N LEU A 407 -9.61 37.00 -14.99
CA LEU A 407 -10.17 35.71 -15.33
C LEU A 407 -10.88 35.82 -16.69
N TYR A 408 -10.74 34.79 -17.51
CA TYR A 408 -11.44 34.62 -18.77
C TYR A 408 -12.30 33.37 -18.70
N ALA A 409 -13.52 33.43 -19.24
CA ALA A 409 -14.43 32.30 -19.24
C ALA A 409 -15.10 32.13 -20.60
N THR A 410 -15.21 30.90 -21.10
CA THR A 410 -16.07 30.58 -22.26
C THR A 410 -17.52 30.44 -21.81
N ASN A 411 -18.49 30.58 -22.72
CA ASN A 411 -19.90 30.30 -22.41
C ASN A 411 -20.68 29.69 -23.56
N THR A 412 -21.86 29.17 -23.22
CA THR A 412 -22.82 28.56 -24.16
C THR A 412 -23.45 29.55 -25.15
N ASN A 413 -23.14 30.85 -25.07
CA ASN A 413 -23.70 31.87 -25.95
C ASN A 413 -22.72 32.29 -27.06
N GLY A 414 -21.64 31.54 -27.29
CA GLY A 414 -20.66 31.87 -28.32
C GLY A 414 -19.78 33.05 -27.93
N LYS A 415 -19.40 33.18 -26.66
CA LYS A 415 -18.60 34.29 -26.15
C LYS A 415 -17.49 33.85 -25.21
N ILE A 416 -16.46 34.68 -25.13
CA ILE A 416 -15.52 34.71 -24.02
C ILE A 416 -15.82 35.96 -23.19
N LEU A 417 -15.95 35.77 -21.88
CA LEU A 417 -16.12 36.82 -20.88
C LEU A 417 -14.77 37.14 -20.23
N ARG A 418 -14.63 38.35 -19.69
CA ARG A 418 -13.48 38.77 -18.88
C ARG A 418 -13.96 39.42 -17.59
N LEU A 419 -13.27 39.21 -16.49
CA LEU A 419 -13.50 39.89 -15.21
C LEU A 419 -12.18 39.98 -14.44
N SER A 420 -12.12 40.89 -13.48
CA SER A 420 -11.08 40.84 -12.44
C SER A 420 -11.25 39.59 -11.57
N LEU A 421 -10.16 39.12 -10.95
CA LEU A 421 -10.16 37.96 -10.06
C LEU A 421 -11.03 38.10 -8.79
N ASP A 422 -11.44 39.31 -8.42
CA ASP A 422 -12.38 39.61 -7.34
C ASP A 422 -13.84 39.71 -7.82
N GLY A 423 -14.09 39.47 -9.11
CA GLY A 423 -15.41 39.63 -9.70
C GLY A 423 -15.69 41.05 -10.19
N ALA A 424 -14.83 42.03 -9.99
CA ALA A 424 -15.02 43.37 -10.53
C ALA A 424 -14.77 43.42 -12.06
N ASN A 425 -14.91 44.61 -12.67
CA ASN A 425 -14.58 44.90 -14.07
C ASN A 425 -15.07 43.84 -15.09
N PHE A 426 -16.29 43.38 -14.90
CA PHE A 426 -16.89 42.33 -15.71
C PHE A 426 -17.27 42.83 -17.11
N ASN A 427 -16.69 42.22 -18.13
CA ASN A 427 -17.03 42.37 -19.53
C ASN A 427 -17.63 41.06 -20.07
N ALA A 428 -18.93 41.05 -20.29
CA ALA A 428 -19.67 39.89 -20.80
C ALA A 428 -19.49 39.64 -22.31
N ASN A 429 -18.90 40.58 -23.04
CA ASN A 429 -18.75 40.55 -24.49
C ASN A 429 -17.29 40.77 -24.90
N PHE A 430 -16.34 40.19 -24.16
CA PHE A 430 -14.93 40.41 -24.42
C PHE A 430 -14.52 39.87 -25.80
N ILE A 431 -14.91 38.64 -26.15
CA ILE A 431 -14.89 38.14 -27.52
C ILE A 431 -16.25 37.54 -27.84
N THR A 432 -16.82 37.86 -29.00
CA THR A 432 -18.17 37.46 -29.41
C THR A 432 -18.18 36.77 -30.77
N ASN A 433 -19.35 36.24 -31.17
CA ASN A 433 -19.57 35.56 -32.45
C ASN A 433 -18.64 34.35 -32.63
N LEU A 434 -18.52 33.55 -31.55
CA LEU A 434 -17.73 32.31 -31.52
C LEU A 434 -18.63 31.09 -31.75
N GLU A 435 -18.07 30.04 -32.33
CA GLU A 435 -18.78 28.80 -32.69
C GLU A 435 -18.72 27.78 -31.54
N ASP A 436 -19.58 27.97 -30.53
CA ASP A 436 -19.64 27.13 -29.30
C ASP A 436 -18.24 26.92 -28.66
N PRO A 437 -17.62 28.00 -28.14
CA PRO A 437 -16.30 27.92 -27.52
C PRO A 437 -16.38 27.11 -26.23
N ARG A 438 -15.54 26.08 -26.08
CA ARG A 438 -15.62 25.11 -24.96
C ARG A 438 -14.53 25.31 -23.93
N HIS A 439 -13.29 24.94 -24.26
CA HIS A 439 -12.16 24.99 -23.35
C HIS A 439 -11.24 26.16 -23.67
N ILE A 440 -10.58 26.73 -22.68
CA ILE A 440 -9.77 27.93 -22.82
C ILE A 440 -8.43 27.81 -22.07
N ALA A 441 -7.36 28.27 -22.73
CA ALA A 441 -6.02 28.31 -22.16
C ALA A 441 -5.39 29.68 -22.40
N LEU A 442 -4.46 30.05 -21.52
CA LEU A 442 -3.75 31.32 -21.58
C LEU A 442 -2.26 31.08 -21.81
N ASP A 443 -1.71 31.74 -22.83
CA ASP A 443 -0.28 32.03 -22.91
C ASP A 443 -0.03 33.39 -22.25
N ALA A 444 0.36 33.35 -20.97
CA ALA A 444 0.57 34.56 -20.17
C ALA A 444 1.78 35.37 -20.65
N VAL A 445 2.81 34.71 -21.19
CA VAL A 445 4.04 35.35 -21.68
C VAL A 445 3.80 35.99 -23.03
N GLY A 446 3.20 35.25 -23.97
CA GLY A 446 2.88 35.75 -25.31
C GLY A 446 1.61 36.62 -25.38
N ARG A 447 0.91 36.82 -24.24
CA ARG A 447 -0.31 37.62 -24.10
C ARG A 447 -1.43 37.19 -25.05
N LYS A 448 -1.70 35.88 -25.13
CA LYS A 448 -2.73 35.32 -26.02
C LYS A 448 -3.64 34.32 -25.31
N LEU A 449 -4.92 34.34 -25.69
CA LEU A 449 -5.89 33.30 -25.36
C LEU A 449 -5.98 32.30 -26.47
N TYR A 450 -6.17 31.04 -26.11
CA TYR A 450 -6.47 29.95 -27.00
C TYR A 450 -7.74 29.26 -26.55
N TRP A 451 -8.59 28.83 -27.48
CA TRP A 451 -9.80 28.08 -27.13
C TRP A 451 -10.16 27.03 -28.17
N THR A 452 -10.92 26.03 -27.74
CA THR A 452 -11.51 25.02 -28.61
C THR A 452 -12.92 25.44 -29.03
N GLU A 453 -13.31 25.12 -30.26
CA GLU A 453 -14.65 25.34 -30.81
C GLU A 453 -15.27 24.01 -31.25
N ALA A 454 -16.59 23.88 -31.13
CA ALA A 454 -17.31 22.66 -31.49
C ALA A 454 -17.24 22.33 -33.00
N ASP A 455 -16.88 23.32 -33.81
CA ASP A 455 -16.63 23.21 -35.24
C ASP A 455 -15.24 22.63 -35.60
N LYS A 456 -14.57 22.00 -34.61
CA LYS A 456 -13.35 21.20 -34.76
C LYS A 456 -12.09 22.03 -34.98
N ARG A 457 -11.98 23.15 -34.27
CA ARG A 457 -10.87 24.09 -34.37
C ARG A 457 -10.27 24.44 -33.01
N ILE A 458 -9.00 24.83 -33.04
CA ILE A 458 -8.39 25.63 -31.98
C ILE A 458 -8.18 27.03 -32.52
N ARG A 459 -8.65 28.01 -31.78
CA ARG A 459 -8.61 29.44 -32.11
C ARG A 459 -7.67 30.17 -31.16
N ARG A 460 -7.30 31.39 -31.52
CA ARG A 460 -6.49 32.29 -30.70
C ARG A 460 -6.87 33.74 -30.89
N ALA A 461 -6.67 34.56 -29.86
CA ALA A 461 -6.70 36.02 -29.91
C ALA A 461 -5.70 36.63 -28.93
N ASN A 462 -5.42 37.92 -29.08
CA ASN A 462 -4.64 38.69 -28.11
C ASN A 462 -5.48 39.00 -26.85
N LEU A 463 -4.85 39.30 -25.71
CA LEU A 463 -5.59 39.63 -24.46
C LEU A 463 -6.31 40.98 -24.49
N ASN A 464 -6.13 41.74 -25.56
CA ASN A 464 -6.87 42.95 -25.87
C ASN A 464 -7.96 42.69 -26.93
N ASP A 465 -8.50 41.46 -27.02
CA ASP A 465 -9.56 40.99 -27.94
C ASP A 465 -9.26 41.03 -29.45
N SER A 466 -8.14 41.62 -29.86
CA SER A 466 -7.73 41.71 -31.27
C SER A 466 -7.16 40.39 -31.84
N ASN A 467 -7.05 40.35 -33.17
CA ASN A 467 -6.35 39.31 -33.92
C ASN A 467 -6.87 37.87 -33.67
N VAL A 468 -8.19 37.73 -33.76
CA VAL A 468 -8.87 36.45 -33.70
C VAL A 468 -8.51 35.61 -34.93
N GLN A 469 -7.90 34.44 -34.73
CA GLN A 469 -7.38 33.58 -35.79
C GLN A 469 -7.64 32.10 -35.49
N THR A 470 -7.71 31.30 -36.55
CA THR A 470 -7.68 29.84 -36.46
C THR A 470 -6.23 29.35 -36.41
N VAL A 471 -5.91 28.47 -35.46
CA VAL A 471 -4.58 27.90 -35.24
C VAL A 471 -4.50 26.46 -35.72
N ILE A 472 -5.52 25.65 -35.41
CA ILE A 472 -5.60 24.24 -35.82
C ILE A 472 -7.01 23.96 -36.37
N THR A 473 -7.09 23.19 -37.45
CA THR A 473 -8.35 22.74 -38.09
C THR A 473 -8.37 21.23 -38.26
N GLY A 474 -9.56 20.66 -38.50
CA GLY A 474 -9.69 19.25 -38.87
C GLY A 474 -9.59 18.28 -37.69
N LEU A 475 -9.89 18.78 -36.49
CA LEU A 475 -9.98 17.95 -35.28
C LEU A 475 -11.24 17.08 -35.33
N GLN A 476 -11.37 16.12 -34.41
CA GLN A 476 -12.56 15.30 -34.24
C GLN A 476 -13.50 15.94 -33.21
N THR A 477 -13.13 15.85 -31.94
CA THR A 477 -13.83 16.50 -30.83
C THR A 477 -12.77 17.00 -29.85
N PRO A 478 -12.28 18.24 -30.03
CA PRO A 478 -11.28 18.80 -29.12
C PRO A 478 -11.87 19.06 -27.72
N GLY A 479 -11.16 18.62 -26.68
CA GLY A 479 -11.51 18.76 -25.28
C GLY A 479 -10.67 19.82 -24.57
N ALA A 480 -10.27 19.54 -23.32
CA ALA A 480 -9.45 20.43 -22.51
C ALA A 480 -8.14 20.82 -23.20
N LEU A 481 -7.71 22.05 -22.94
CA LEU A 481 -6.57 22.69 -23.59
C LEU A 481 -5.70 23.35 -22.52
N THR A 482 -4.38 23.25 -22.66
CA THR A 482 -3.43 23.98 -21.80
C THR A 482 -2.21 24.44 -22.59
N VAL A 483 -1.58 25.52 -22.13
CA VAL A 483 -0.34 26.06 -22.67
C VAL A 483 0.80 25.79 -21.69
N ALA A 484 1.88 25.19 -22.15
CA ALA A 484 3.07 24.97 -21.32
C ALA A 484 4.34 24.87 -22.18
N ALA A 485 5.42 25.54 -21.76
CA ALA A 485 6.72 25.59 -22.46
C ALA A 485 6.58 25.80 -23.98
N ASP A 486 5.95 26.92 -24.35
CA ASP A 486 5.72 27.37 -25.74
C ASP A 486 4.97 26.38 -26.64
N LYS A 487 4.13 25.54 -26.03
CA LYS A 487 3.33 24.54 -26.75
C LYS A 487 1.90 24.47 -26.25
N LEU A 488 1.01 24.15 -27.18
CA LEU A 488 -0.37 23.75 -26.89
C LEU A 488 -0.40 22.25 -26.61
N TYR A 489 -1.14 21.85 -25.58
CA TYR A 489 -1.47 20.46 -25.26
C TYR A 489 -2.98 20.35 -25.14
N TRP A 490 -3.58 19.33 -25.74
CA TRP A 490 -5.03 19.13 -25.64
C TRP A 490 -5.44 17.65 -25.58
N THR A 491 -6.61 17.42 -25.00
CA THR A 491 -7.33 16.16 -25.11
C THR A 491 -8.20 16.19 -26.37
N GLU A 492 -8.36 15.04 -27.01
CA GLU A 492 -9.27 14.92 -28.15
C GLU A 492 -10.01 13.59 -28.07
N GLN A 493 -11.33 13.65 -28.11
CA GLN A 493 -12.16 12.46 -28.23
C GLN A 493 -12.22 12.03 -29.69
N THR A 494 -11.81 10.79 -29.95
CA THR A 494 -11.75 10.22 -31.31
C THR A 494 -12.88 9.25 -31.62
N SER A 495 -13.49 8.68 -30.57
CA SER A 495 -14.71 7.88 -30.62
C SER A 495 -15.41 7.92 -29.26
N GLU A 496 -16.54 7.20 -29.11
CA GLU A 496 -17.26 7.11 -27.83
C GLU A 496 -16.38 6.66 -26.66
N ASN A 497 -15.39 5.80 -26.90
CA ASN A 497 -14.57 5.16 -25.86
C ASN A 497 -13.06 5.32 -26.08
N ALA A 498 -12.62 6.24 -26.95
CA ALA A 498 -11.21 6.43 -27.25
C ALA A 498 -10.88 7.90 -27.50
N GLY A 499 -9.63 8.25 -27.25
CA GLY A 499 -9.14 9.59 -27.52
C GLY A 499 -7.62 9.68 -27.62
N LYS A 500 -7.13 10.90 -27.74
CA LYS A 500 -5.71 11.21 -27.89
C LYS A 500 -5.30 12.33 -26.93
N ILE A 501 -4.03 12.29 -26.55
CA ILE A 501 -3.32 13.45 -26.00
C ILE A 501 -2.45 13.98 -27.13
N GLN A 502 -2.62 15.26 -27.46
CA GLN A 502 -1.94 15.89 -28.57
C GLN A 502 -1.13 17.11 -28.12
N ARG A 503 -0.19 17.51 -28.98
CA ARG A 503 0.66 18.68 -28.76
C ARG A 503 1.02 19.36 -30.09
N ALA A 504 1.13 20.68 -30.09
CA ALA A 504 1.65 21.48 -31.19
C ALA A 504 2.38 22.71 -30.67
N ASN A 505 3.10 23.41 -31.53
CA ASN A 505 3.61 24.75 -31.25
C ASN A 505 2.43 25.75 -31.10
N LEU A 506 2.67 26.91 -30.49
CA LEU A 506 1.68 27.97 -30.27
C LEU A 506 1.07 28.58 -31.54
N ASP A 507 1.64 28.30 -32.71
CA ASP A 507 1.15 28.68 -34.04
C ASP A 507 0.45 27.53 -34.79
N GLY A 508 0.31 26.36 -34.15
CA GLY A 508 -0.31 25.16 -34.73
C GLY A 508 0.64 24.25 -35.51
N THR A 509 1.89 24.66 -35.72
CA THR A 509 2.90 23.83 -36.39
C THR A 509 3.38 22.68 -35.49
N ASN A 510 4.04 21.68 -36.09
CA ASN A 510 4.62 20.53 -35.37
C ASN A 510 3.58 19.77 -34.51
N LEU A 511 2.42 19.48 -35.11
CA LEU A 511 1.37 18.68 -34.49
C LEU A 511 1.88 17.24 -34.24
N GLN A 512 1.70 16.76 -33.01
CA GLN A 512 2.16 15.47 -32.55
C GLN A 512 1.08 14.78 -31.69
N THR A 513 0.83 13.51 -31.96
CA THR A 513 0.09 12.64 -31.03
C THR A 513 1.07 12.12 -29.99
N LEU A 514 0.89 12.50 -28.72
CA LEU A 514 1.69 12.01 -27.60
C LEU A 514 1.22 10.62 -27.16
N ALA A 515 -0.08 10.43 -27.06
CA ALA A 515 -0.68 9.15 -26.66
C ALA A 515 -1.99 8.89 -27.39
N THR A 516 -2.24 7.63 -27.74
CA THR A 516 -3.56 7.13 -28.17
C THR A 516 -4.11 6.27 -27.05
N LEU A 517 -5.32 6.59 -26.59
CA LEU A 517 -5.92 6.07 -25.37
C LEU A 517 -7.16 5.23 -25.68
N LYS A 518 -7.38 4.18 -24.88
CA LYS A 518 -8.58 3.34 -24.90
C LYS A 518 -9.69 3.84 -23.95
N SER A 519 -9.64 5.13 -23.64
CA SER A 519 -10.65 5.85 -22.87
C SER A 519 -10.65 7.31 -23.36
N VAL A 520 -11.76 8.00 -23.19
CA VAL A 520 -11.87 9.42 -23.55
C VAL A 520 -11.11 10.25 -22.53
N PRO A 521 -10.03 10.96 -22.90
CA PRO A 521 -9.39 11.94 -22.02
C PRO A 521 -10.27 13.18 -21.92
N LEU A 522 -10.39 13.74 -20.71
CA LEU A 522 -11.30 14.85 -20.42
C LEU A 522 -10.51 16.13 -20.16
N GLY A 523 -9.89 16.23 -18.98
CA GLY A 523 -9.02 17.32 -18.54
C GLY A 523 -7.55 17.09 -18.81
N ILE A 524 -6.74 18.16 -18.80
CA ILE A 524 -5.29 18.09 -19.04
C ILE A 524 -4.51 19.16 -18.29
N ALA A 525 -3.37 18.76 -17.74
CA ALA A 525 -2.41 19.70 -17.16
C ALA A 525 -0.96 19.23 -17.41
N VAL A 526 -0.03 20.18 -17.40
CA VAL A 526 1.38 19.91 -17.71
C VAL A 526 2.28 20.42 -16.60
N ASP A 527 3.14 19.53 -16.10
CA ASP A 527 4.21 19.84 -15.16
C ASP A 527 5.53 19.89 -15.92
N ILE A 528 6.00 21.11 -16.22
CA ILE A 528 7.24 21.32 -16.97
C ILE A 528 8.47 20.92 -16.14
N ASN A 529 8.45 21.20 -14.83
CA ASN A 529 9.57 20.89 -13.93
C ASN A 529 9.72 19.38 -13.75
N GLY A 530 8.63 18.67 -13.47
CA GLY A 530 8.59 17.20 -13.38
C GLY A 530 8.64 16.50 -14.74
N ARG A 531 8.58 17.25 -15.85
CA ARG A 531 8.56 16.75 -17.24
C ARG A 531 7.42 15.75 -17.48
N LYS A 532 6.24 16.03 -16.95
CA LYS A 532 5.05 15.18 -17.07
C LYS A 532 3.86 15.91 -17.69
N VAL A 533 3.03 15.16 -18.39
CA VAL A 533 1.66 15.55 -18.77
C VAL A 533 0.69 14.67 -17.99
N TYR A 534 -0.36 15.27 -17.44
CA TYR A 534 -1.41 14.65 -16.64
C TYR A 534 -2.77 14.81 -17.33
N TRP A 535 -3.65 13.82 -17.24
CA TRP A 535 -5.01 13.90 -17.76
C TRP A 535 -6.01 13.10 -16.91
N THR A 536 -7.25 13.57 -16.82
CA THR A 536 -8.40 12.78 -16.37
C THR A 536 -8.97 11.99 -17.55
N ASN A 537 -9.70 10.91 -17.29
CA ASN A 537 -10.41 10.19 -18.34
C ASN A 537 -11.76 9.64 -17.89
N ALA A 538 -12.62 9.34 -18.87
CA ALA A 538 -13.95 8.77 -18.67
C ALA A 538 -13.94 7.36 -18.06
N ALA A 539 -12.78 6.73 -17.92
CA ALA A 539 -12.63 5.44 -17.23
C ALA A 539 -12.36 5.60 -15.72
N GLY A 540 -12.58 6.81 -15.16
CA GLY A 540 -12.46 7.06 -13.73
C GLY A 540 -11.02 7.13 -13.24
N LYS A 541 -10.10 7.70 -14.03
CA LYS A 541 -8.67 7.78 -13.69
C LYS A 541 -8.08 9.16 -13.92
N ILE A 542 -7.09 9.51 -13.11
CA ILE A 542 -6.06 10.49 -13.46
C ILE A 542 -4.80 9.71 -13.82
N GLN A 543 -4.23 10.00 -14.97
CA GLN A 543 -3.03 9.36 -15.46
C GLN A 543 -1.97 10.41 -15.80
N ARG A 544 -0.71 9.96 -15.90
CA ARG A 544 0.39 10.81 -16.35
C ARG A 544 1.31 10.07 -17.30
N ALA A 545 2.04 10.82 -18.11
CA ALA A 545 3.14 10.33 -18.95
C ALA A 545 4.29 11.34 -18.96
N ASN A 546 5.43 10.95 -19.49
CA ASN A 546 6.49 11.90 -19.84
C ASN A 546 5.99 12.89 -20.91
N LEU A 547 6.63 14.06 -21.06
CA LEU A 547 6.31 15.02 -22.14
C LEU A 547 6.48 14.48 -23.58
N ASN A 548 7.01 13.27 -23.75
CA ASN A 548 7.06 12.56 -25.03
C ASN A 548 5.97 11.49 -25.18
N GLY A 549 5.01 11.42 -24.25
CA GLY A 549 3.90 10.47 -24.25
C GLY A 549 4.21 9.06 -23.74
N LYS A 550 5.48 8.74 -23.44
CA LYS A 550 5.88 7.42 -22.92
C LYS A 550 5.69 7.31 -21.42
N ASN A 551 5.69 6.07 -20.91
CA ASN A 551 5.56 5.73 -19.49
C ASN A 551 4.24 6.21 -18.88
N ILE A 552 3.12 5.80 -19.49
CA ILE A 552 1.79 6.08 -18.95
C ILE A 552 1.64 5.36 -17.61
N GLN A 553 1.28 6.11 -16.57
CA GLN A 553 1.11 5.65 -15.20
C GLN A 553 -0.25 6.11 -14.67
N ASN A 554 -0.90 5.28 -13.85
CA ASN A 554 -2.06 5.71 -13.10
C ASN A 554 -1.59 6.53 -11.89
N VAL A 555 -2.18 7.71 -11.71
CA VAL A 555 -1.95 8.56 -10.54
C VAL A 555 -3.10 8.40 -9.55
N VAL A 556 -4.33 8.40 -10.06
CA VAL A 556 -5.56 8.21 -9.29
C VAL A 556 -6.47 7.24 -10.06
N THR A 557 -7.10 6.29 -9.37
CA THR A 557 -8.04 5.33 -9.98
C THR A 557 -9.32 5.21 -9.16
N GLY A 558 -10.40 4.71 -9.77
CA GLY A 558 -11.69 4.54 -9.08
C GLY A 558 -12.42 5.87 -8.83
N LEU A 559 -12.13 6.89 -9.63
CA LEU A 559 -12.92 8.12 -9.67
C LEU A 559 -14.26 7.84 -10.35
N ALA A 560 -15.32 8.52 -9.93
CA ALA A 560 -16.63 8.30 -10.51
C ALA A 560 -16.70 8.97 -11.89
N HIS A 561 -16.59 10.29 -11.93
CA HIS A 561 -16.65 11.08 -13.16
C HIS A 561 -15.67 12.26 -13.10
N PRO A 562 -14.36 12.02 -13.27
CA PRO A 562 -13.37 13.08 -13.20
C PRO A 562 -13.38 13.94 -14.46
N ILE A 563 -13.64 15.24 -14.33
CA ILE A 563 -13.81 16.14 -15.47
C ILE A 563 -12.51 16.87 -15.77
N GLU A 564 -12.09 17.78 -14.89
CA GLU A 564 -10.95 18.68 -15.12
C GLU A 564 -9.86 18.47 -14.05
N LEU A 565 -8.60 18.82 -14.36
CA LEU A 565 -7.54 18.92 -13.38
C LEU A 565 -6.65 20.16 -13.57
N VAL A 566 -6.10 20.67 -12.47
CA VAL A 566 -5.06 21.71 -12.48
C VAL A 566 -3.92 21.36 -11.53
N LEU A 567 -2.74 21.91 -11.78
CA LEU A 567 -1.54 21.67 -10.98
C LEU A 567 -1.11 22.96 -10.28
N ALA A 568 -0.71 22.86 -9.02
CA ALA A 568 0.10 23.89 -8.36
C ALA A 568 1.56 23.44 -8.36
N THR A 569 2.38 24.06 -9.20
CA THR A 569 3.85 23.89 -9.22
C THR A 569 4.48 25.20 -8.75
N ASP A 570 5.51 25.11 -7.91
CA ASP A 570 6.28 26.23 -7.36
C ASP A 570 5.46 27.27 -6.58
N ILE A 571 5.12 26.93 -5.33
CA ILE A 571 5.18 27.97 -4.30
C ILE A 571 6.63 27.98 -3.83
N GLY A 572 7.35 29.07 -4.09
CA GLY A 572 8.59 29.40 -3.38
C GLY A 572 8.37 29.65 -1.89
N MET A 573 7.52 28.86 -1.23
CA MET A 573 7.51 28.73 0.21
C MET A 573 8.77 27.95 0.58
N THR A 574 9.80 28.68 1.00
CA THR A 574 10.81 28.12 1.90
C THR A 574 10.10 27.27 2.96
N PRO A 575 10.47 26.00 3.18
CA PRO A 575 9.95 25.22 4.30
C PRO A 575 10.41 25.90 5.59
N GLY A 576 9.61 26.82 6.12
CA GLY A 576 10.02 27.69 7.22
C GLY A 576 9.02 28.75 7.63
N THR A 577 8.13 29.20 6.75
CA THR A 577 6.97 30.01 7.16
C THR A 577 5.73 29.16 7.00
N ALA A 578 5.30 28.53 8.09
CA ALA A 578 3.93 28.06 8.20
C ALA A 578 3.02 29.22 7.75
N ALA A 579 2.23 28.99 6.69
CA ALA A 579 1.02 29.77 6.49
C ALA A 579 0.28 29.78 7.85
N PRO A 580 -0.27 30.92 8.29
CA PRO A 580 -0.96 30.99 9.58
C PRO A 580 -1.96 29.84 9.61
N ALA A 581 -1.78 28.94 10.59
CA ALA A 581 -2.65 27.79 10.77
C ALA A 581 -4.09 28.26 10.60
N ALA A 582 -4.86 27.55 9.77
CA ALA A 582 -6.28 27.80 9.62
C ALA A 582 -6.85 28.08 11.02
N ILE A 583 -7.43 29.27 11.23
CA ILE A 583 -8.07 29.58 12.51
C ILE A 583 -9.37 28.78 12.50
N LEU A 584 -9.25 27.48 12.78
CA LEU A 584 -10.39 26.64 13.09
C LEU A 584 -11.08 27.28 14.30
N PRO A 585 -12.42 27.29 14.33
CA PRO A 585 -13.14 27.75 15.50
C PRO A 585 -12.62 26.97 16.71
N THR A 586 -12.15 27.65 17.76
CA THR A 586 -11.76 26.98 19.00
C THR A 586 -12.97 26.42 19.74
N THR A 587 -14.17 26.82 19.33
CA THR A 587 -15.45 26.42 19.92
C THR A 587 -16.48 26.14 18.84
N THR A 588 -17.24 25.06 19.02
CA THR A 588 -18.48 24.82 18.26
C THR A 588 -19.54 25.82 18.71
N ASN A 589 -20.24 26.46 17.75
CA ASN A 589 -21.22 27.51 18.06
C ASN A 589 -22.37 27.56 17.04
N LEU A 590 -23.57 27.91 17.50
CA LEU A 590 -24.74 28.18 16.66
C LEU A 590 -24.96 29.70 16.55
N LEU A 591 -25.01 30.21 15.33
CA LEU A 591 -25.10 31.65 15.04
C LEU A 591 -26.54 32.07 14.66
N PRO A 592 -26.86 33.38 14.59
CA PRO A 592 -28.16 33.86 14.13
C PRO A 592 -28.45 33.51 12.68
N ASN A 593 -29.67 33.03 12.44
CA ASN A 593 -30.21 32.83 11.11
C ASN A 593 -30.16 34.12 10.28
N TYR A 594 -30.03 33.96 8.97
CA TYR A 594 -29.98 35.05 8.00
C TYR A 594 -30.86 34.71 6.78
N PRO A 595 -31.54 35.68 6.16
CA PRO A 595 -31.76 37.02 6.69
C PRO A 595 -32.72 36.96 7.91
N ASN A 596 -32.48 37.83 8.89
CA ASN A 596 -33.31 38.03 10.07
C ASN A 596 -33.62 39.55 10.14
N PRO A 597 -34.89 40.01 10.14
CA PRO A 597 -36.10 39.31 10.60
C PRO A 597 -37.15 39.00 9.50
N SER A 598 -36.80 38.92 8.21
CA SER A 598 -37.82 38.93 7.15
C SER A 598 -37.41 38.15 5.89
N ASN A 599 -37.84 36.89 5.78
CA ASN A 599 -37.94 36.14 4.52
C ASN A 599 -38.71 34.80 4.77
N PRO A 600 -39.53 34.29 3.83
CA PRO A 600 -40.04 32.91 3.85
C PRO A 600 -38.96 31.81 3.87
N GLU A 601 -37.74 32.10 3.41
CA GLU A 601 -36.58 31.17 3.42
C GLU A 601 -35.42 31.74 4.25
N THR A 602 -34.68 30.91 4.97
CA THR A 602 -33.56 31.34 5.80
C THR A 602 -32.45 30.30 5.82
N TRP A 603 -31.20 30.74 5.93
CA TRP A 603 -30.10 29.86 6.30
C TRP A 603 -29.65 30.14 7.73
N ILE A 604 -29.17 29.11 8.41
CA ILE A 604 -28.85 29.11 9.82
C ILE A 604 -27.36 28.82 9.96
N PRO A 605 -26.53 29.86 10.14
CA PRO A 605 -25.09 29.73 10.27
C PRO A 605 -24.66 29.01 11.54
N TYR A 606 -23.52 28.31 11.46
CA TYR A 606 -22.90 27.65 12.60
C TYR A 606 -21.39 27.51 12.41
N GLN A 607 -20.69 27.09 13.46
CA GLN A 607 -19.25 26.82 13.47
C GLN A 607 -19.00 25.51 14.22
N LEU A 608 -18.02 24.73 13.77
CA LEU A 608 -17.62 23.46 14.40
C LEU A 608 -16.14 23.53 14.79
N ALA A 609 -15.83 23.24 16.05
CA ALA A 609 -14.44 23.11 16.52
C ALA A 609 -13.82 21.74 16.20
N ALA A 610 -14.65 20.72 16.03
CA ALA A 610 -14.26 19.37 15.64
C ALA A 610 -15.27 18.79 14.64
N PRO A 611 -14.86 17.85 13.76
CA PRO A 611 -15.79 17.14 12.89
C PRO A 611 -16.91 16.45 13.67
N ALA A 612 -18.16 16.61 13.23
CA ALA A 612 -19.33 16.09 13.91
C ALA A 612 -20.49 15.81 12.95
N LYS A 613 -21.36 14.86 13.31
CA LYS A 613 -22.67 14.72 12.65
C LYS A 613 -23.56 15.86 13.09
N VAL A 614 -24.02 16.67 12.13
CA VAL A 614 -24.85 17.85 12.35
C VAL A 614 -26.29 17.59 11.95
N THR A 615 -27.21 17.89 12.86
CA THR A 615 -28.64 17.89 12.61
C THR A 615 -29.23 19.19 13.16
N LEU A 616 -30.15 19.80 12.41
CA LEU A 616 -30.91 20.95 12.87
C LEU A 616 -32.39 20.56 12.99
N HIS A 617 -32.96 20.72 14.18
CA HIS A 617 -34.39 20.52 14.44
C HIS A 617 -35.08 21.87 14.60
N ILE A 618 -36.17 22.08 13.89
CA ILE A 618 -36.97 23.31 13.95
C ILE A 618 -38.29 23.01 14.66
N TYR A 619 -38.66 23.82 15.64
CA TYR A 619 -39.84 23.65 16.50
C TYR A 619 -40.74 24.88 16.48
N ALA A 620 -42.04 24.65 16.65
CA ALA A 620 -43.00 25.70 16.98
C ALA A 620 -42.92 26.08 18.47
N THR A 621 -43.60 27.17 18.85
CA THR A 621 -43.61 27.68 20.24
C THR A 621 -44.23 26.73 21.26
N ASN A 622 -45.08 25.79 20.82
CA ASN A 622 -45.67 24.74 21.64
C ASN A 622 -44.78 23.48 21.77
N GLY A 623 -43.56 23.50 21.23
CA GLY A 623 -42.62 22.38 21.25
C GLY A 623 -42.82 21.33 20.14
N GLN A 624 -43.80 21.52 19.25
CA GLN A 624 -44.00 20.62 18.10
C GLN A 624 -42.84 20.71 17.11
N LEU A 625 -42.27 19.57 16.72
CA LEU A 625 -41.26 19.49 15.66
C LEU A 625 -41.89 19.83 14.29
N ILE A 626 -41.29 20.79 13.59
CA ILE A 626 -41.74 21.32 12.30
C ILE A 626 -40.92 20.74 11.15
N GLN A 627 -39.60 20.68 11.31
CA GLN A 627 -38.69 20.21 10.27
C GLN A 627 -37.38 19.70 10.86
N THR A 628 -36.79 18.69 10.22
CA THR A 628 -35.45 18.20 10.54
C THR A 628 -34.55 18.37 9.32
N LEU A 629 -33.50 19.18 9.44
CA LEU A 629 -32.45 19.30 8.43
C LEU A 629 -31.28 18.40 8.84
N ALA A 630 -31.21 17.21 8.25
CA ALA A 630 -30.10 16.29 8.46
C ALA A 630 -28.91 16.68 7.57
N LEU A 631 -28.02 17.54 8.08
CA LEU A 631 -26.84 18.00 7.33
C LEU A 631 -25.75 16.93 7.23
N GLY A 632 -25.86 15.85 8.03
CA GLY A 632 -24.93 14.73 7.97
C GLY A 632 -23.59 15.04 8.65
N TYR A 633 -22.55 14.28 8.31
CA TYR A 633 -21.23 14.48 8.88
C TYR A 633 -20.56 15.72 8.27
N GLN A 634 -20.19 16.68 9.13
CA GLN A 634 -19.60 17.95 8.75
C GLN A 634 -18.25 18.11 9.47
N PRO A 635 -17.16 18.51 8.78
CA PRO A 635 -15.86 18.72 9.42
C PRO A 635 -15.80 20.01 10.24
N ALA A 636 -14.74 20.18 11.03
CA ALA A 636 -14.47 21.44 11.73
C ALA A 636 -14.40 22.60 10.74
N GLY A 637 -15.02 23.74 11.06
CA GLY A 637 -15.05 24.89 10.16
C GLY A 637 -16.21 25.86 10.40
N ILE A 638 -16.24 26.93 9.59
CA ILE A 638 -17.25 28.00 9.65
C ILE A 638 -18.26 27.81 8.52
N TYR A 639 -19.55 27.86 8.82
CA TYR A 639 -20.68 27.62 7.90
C TYR A 639 -21.62 28.85 7.91
N GLN A 640 -21.29 29.90 7.14
CA GLN A 640 -22.00 31.18 7.18
C GLN A 640 -22.76 31.57 5.90
N SER A 641 -22.36 31.04 4.74
CA SER A 641 -23.03 31.32 3.47
C SER A 641 -24.29 30.46 3.29
N ARG A 642 -25.24 30.92 2.47
CA ARG A 642 -26.48 30.18 2.14
C ARG A 642 -26.20 28.76 1.62
N SER A 643 -25.12 28.57 0.84
CA SER A 643 -24.72 27.28 0.28
C SER A 643 -24.11 26.31 1.29
N ARG A 644 -23.66 26.79 2.46
CA ARG A 644 -22.95 25.97 3.46
C ARG A 644 -23.67 25.86 4.80
N ALA A 645 -24.44 26.87 5.18
CA ALA A 645 -25.24 26.89 6.40
C ALA A 645 -26.45 25.94 6.28
N ALA A 646 -27.13 25.67 7.41
CA ALA A 646 -28.37 24.89 7.36
C ALA A 646 -29.45 25.69 6.64
N TYR A 647 -29.95 25.22 5.51
CA TYR A 647 -30.94 25.95 4.72
C TYR A 647 -32.36 25.45 5.01
N TRP A 648 -33.27 26.38 5.31
CA TRP A 648 -34.69 26.12 5.48
C TRP A 648 -35.51 26.97 4.52
N ASP A 649 -36.35 26.31 3.72
CA ASP A 649 -37.24 26.90 2.73
C ASP A 649 -38.60 27.34 3.31
N GLY A 650 -38.76 27.30 4.64
CA GLY A 650 -40.01 27.68 5.33
C GLY A 650 -41.12 26.64 5.22
N ARG A 651 -40.81 25.37 4.94
CA ARG A 651 -41.78 24.28 4.88
C ARG A 651 -41.62 23.27 6.02
N ASN A 652 -42.74 22.65 6.42
CA ASN A 652 -42.74 21.54 7.38
C ASN A 652 -42.28 20.23 6.71
N GLN A 653 -42.24 19.13 7.47
CA GLN A 653 -41.87 17.79 6.97
C GLN A 653 -42.74 17.27 5.82
N ASN A 654 -43.98 17.74 5.70
CA ASN A 654 -44.91 17.38 4.63
C ASN A 654 -44.75 18.29 3.38
N GLY A 655 -43.79 19.21 3.39
CA GLY A 655 -43.59 20.19 2.32
C GLY A 655 -44.60 21.34 2.35
N GLU A 656 -45.38 21.51 3.40
CA GLU A 656 -46.37 22.58 3.52
C GLU A 656 -45.74 23.86 4.09
N PRO A 657 -46.04 25.04 3.55
CA PRO A 657 -45.50 26.30 4.07
C PRO A 657 -45.95 26.58 5.50
N VAL A 658 -45.04 26.96 6.40
CA VAL A 658 -45.36 27.25 7.80
C VAL A 658 -45.92 28.67 8.01
N ALA A 659 -46.70 28.93 9.07
CA ALA A 659 -47.25 30.27 9.31
C ALA A 659 -46.16 31.32 9.64
N SER A 660 -46.47 32.62 9.47
CA SER A 660 -45.64 33.67 10.08
C SER A 660 -45.70 33.52 11.60
N GLY A 661 -44.54 33.57 12.26
CA GLY A 661 -44.48 33.31 13.69
C GLY A 661 -43.07 33.10 14.21
N VAL A 662 -42.99 32.88 15.52
CA VAL A 662 -41.73 32.56 16.20
C VAL A 662 -41.49 31.05 16.13
N TYR A 663 -40.28 30.68 15.77
CA TYR A 663 -39.81 29.31 15.73
C TYR A 663 -38.52 29.18 16.52
N PHE A 664 -38.27 27.99 17.06
CA PHE A 664 -37.01 27.64 17.71
C PHE A 664 -36.26 26.66 16.81
N TYR A 665 -34.94 26.76 16.78
CA TYR A 665 -34.09 25.80 16.08
C TYR A 665 -32.97 25.33 17.00
N THR A 666 -32.80 24.02 17.07
CA THR A 666 -31.77 23.35 17.86
C THR A 666 -30.79 22.67 16.91
N LEU A 667 -29.52 23.08 16.99
CA LEU A 667 -28.42 22.40 16.32
C LEU A 667 -27.79 21.38 17.26
N THR A 668 -27.66 20.14 16.81
CA THR A 668 -26.88 19.10 17.47
C THR A 668 -25.66 18.74 16.62
N ALA A 669 -24.48 18.68 17.23
CA ALA A 669 -23.21 18.38 16.58
C ALA A 669 -22.29 17.59 17.55
N GLY A 670 -22.32 16.26 17.46
CA GLY A 670 -21.65 15.40 18.45
C GLY A 670 -22.25 15.63 19.83
N ASP A 671 -21.42 15.97 20.82
CA ASP A 671 -21.87 16.30 22.18
C ASP A 671 -22.39 17.73 22.33
N PHE A 672 -22.23 18.58 21.31
CA PHE A 672 -22.71 19.95 21.33
C PHE A 672 -24.20 20.04 20.97
N ALA A 673 -24.98 20.78 21.77
CA ALA A 673 -26.35 21.15 21.45
C ALA A 673 -26.61 22.62 21.82
N ALA A 674 -27.21 23.38 20.91
CA ALA A 674 -27.61 24.76 21.17
C ALA A 674 -28.95 25.10 20.50
N THR A 675 -29.79 25.87 21.18
CA THR A 675 -31.10 26.30 20.69
C THR A 675 -31.13 27.82 20.55
N ARG A 676 -31.69 28.32 19.46
CA ARG A 676 -31.94 29.75 19.23
C ARG A 676 -33.35 29.97 18.69
N LYS A 677 -33.81 31.22 18.76
CA LYS A 677 -35.11 31.65 18.20
C LYS A 677 -34.91 32.31 16.83
N MET A 678 -35.89 32.14 15.95
CA MET A 678 -36.03 32.90 14.70
C MET A 678 -37.46 33.40 14.56
N LEU A 679 -37.63 34.49 13.81
CA LEU A 679 -38.92 35.01 13.39
C LEU A 679 -39.07 34.75 11.88
N ILE A 680 -40.13 34.05 11.50
CA ILE A 680 -40.54 33.93 10.10
C ILE A 680 -41.65 34.94 9.86
N ARG A 681 -41.44 35.81 8.87
CA ARG A 681 -42.41 36.80 8.41
C ARG A 681 -42.57 36.60 6.91
N LYS A 682 -43.72 36.04 6.53
CA LYS A 682 -44.17 35.93 5.15
C LYS A 682 -44.69 37.26 4.61
#